data_AF-A0A2P6R5C0-F1
#
_entry.id   AF-A0A2P6R5C0-F1
#
_cell.length_a   1.000
_cell.length_b   1.000
_cell.length_c   1.000
_cell.angle_alpha   90.00
_cell.angle_beta   90.00
_cell.angle_gamma   90.00
#
_symmetry.space_group_name_H-M   'P 1'
#
loop_
_entity.id
_entity.type
_entity.pdbx_description
1 polymer ?
#
loop_
_entity_poly.entity_id
_entity_poly.type
_entity_poly.pdbx_seq_one_letter_code
_entity_poly.pdbx_strand_id
1 'polypeptide(L)'
;MAKVGNLSGETLTSFTYQRHYLIINHIGSIRAEHDDFTIRFASSMNQLLLLKSTDSADIEWCKEVKGNIYDMIVEGFQLLSRWTARIWEQCAWKFSRPCKDIVPSESQEASASFSDYEKVVRYNYSAEERKALVELVSYIKSIGSMMQSSDTLVADALWETIHAEVQDFVQNTLATMLRTTFRKKKDLSRILSDMRTLSADWMANTSKSESGPLQHGSEESKGNVFYPRPVAPTAAQVHCLQFLIYEVVSGGNLRKPGGLFGNSGSEIPVNDLKQLETFFYKLSFFLHILDYSATVAMLTDLGFLWFREFYLESSRVIQFPIECSLPWMLVDYVLESHNAGILESVLIPFDIYNDSAQQALVVLKQRFLYDEIEAEVDHCFDIFVSKLCDTIFTYYKSWAASKLLDTSFLFALDNGERYSVEPMRFTTLLKMTRVKLLGRMIDLRSLITERMNKVFRDNIEFLYDRFESQDLCAIVELENLLDTLKHAHELLSRDLSIDSFSLMLNEMQENISLVSYSSRLASQIWSEMQNDFLPNFILCNTTQRFTRSAKVPLVPVQKPSLPHAKPNFYCGTQDLNAAHQSFARLHSGFFGMPHMFSIVRLLGSRSLPWLIRALLDHISNKTATLEPLITGLQEALPKSIGLLPFDGGVTGCMRLVKEQLTWGTKSELKGEVLRGIKEIGSVLYWLGLLDIVLRETDTTHFMQTSPWLGLLPAADGQILHSQDGGESPIVNLFKSATSAIVSNPGCPNPASFNTLSKQAEAADLLYKANMNTGSVLEYSLAFTSAALDKYCSKWSAVPKTGFIDITTSKDFYRIYSGLQIWYLEESVRVLPNNQEVLGDSVAWGGCTIIYLLGQQLHFELLDFSYQVLNVAEVEVASITQTHKSPHYVQGWDGLLEVMKKARRLNNHVFSMLKARCPLEDKTACAIKQSGAPLHRIKFENTVSAFETLPQKEA
;
A
#
# COMPACT_ATOMS: atom_id res chain seq x y z
N MET A 1 -52.79 9.16 3.60
CA MET A 1 -53.87 8.35 4.22
C MET A 1 -55.21 8.67 3.57
N ALA A 2 -55.69 7.78 2.70
CA ALA A 2 -57.09 7.71 2.28
C ALA A 2 -57.47 6.22 2.28
N LYS A 3 -58.64 5.91 2.84
CA LYS A 3 -59.15 4.55 3.16
C LYS A 3 -58.90 3.53 2.04
N VAL A 4 -58.05 2.54 2.31
CA VAL A 4 -58.07 1.27 1.57
C VAL A 4 -59.29 0.50 2.07
N GLY A 5 -60.28 0.35 1.18
CA GLY A 5 -61.49 -0.41 1.44
C GLY A 5 -61.19 -1.89 1.64
N ASN A 6 -61.99 -2.51 2.50
CA ASN A 6 -62.08 -3.95 2.67
C ASN A 6 -62.28 -4.65 1.32
N LEU A 7 -61.24 -5.32 0.83
CA LEU A 7 -61.38 -6.42 -0.13
C LEU A 7 -61.41 -7.72 0.67
N SER A 8 -62.59 -8.32 0.66
CA SER A 8 -62.92 -9.62 1.21
C SER A 8 -62.19 -10.74 0.46
N GLY A 9 -61.57 -11.66 1.23
CA GLY A 9 -61.56 -13.09 0.90
C GLY A 9 -60.35 -13.60 0.11
N GLU A 10 -59.21 -13.75 0.78
CA GLU A 10 -58.35 -14.95 0.72
C GLU A 10 -57.25 -14.80 1.77
N THR A 11 -57.19 -15.70 2.76
CA THR A 11 -56.14 -15.73 3.79
C THR A 11 -54.82 -16.19 3.18
N LEU A 12 -54.14 -15.28 2.49
CA LEU A 12 -52.75 -15.43 2.08
C LEU A 12 -51.86 -15.38 3.34
N THR A 13 -51.04 -16.41 3.54
CA THR A 13 -50.12 -16.48 4.70
C THR A 13 -49.11 -15.34 4.68
N SER A 14 -48.58 -14.93 5.85
CA SER A 14 -47.56 -13.86 5.96
C SER A 14 -46.35 -14.09 5.04
N PHE A 15 -46.04 -15.35 4.74
CA PHE A 15 -44.95 -15.75 3.85
C PHE A 15 -45.23 -15.43 2.36
N THR A 16 -46.49 -15.52 1.93
CA THR A 16 -46.90 -15.21 0.55
C THR A 16 -46.77 -13.71 0.28
N TYR A 17 -47.13 -12.86 1.25
CA TYR A 17 -46.95 -11.41 1.16
C TYR A 17 -45.48 -11.00 1.20
N GLN A 18 -44.66 -11.65 2.03
CA GLN A 18 -43.21 -11.38 2.07
C GLN A 18 -42.54 -11.68 0.71
N ARG A 19 -42.92 -12.78 0.06
CA ARG A 19 -42.44 -13.09 -1.30
C ARG A 19 -42.87 -12.05 -2.33
N HIS A 20 -44.06 -11.48 -2.18
CA HIS A 20 -44.59 -10.52 -3.13
C HIS A 20 -43.89 -9.16 -3.05
N TYR A 21 -43.67 -8.63 -1.85
CA TYR A 21 -43.20 -7.25 -1.64
C TYR A 21 -41.68 -7.09 -1.53
N LEU A 22 -40.92 -8.13 -1.15
CA LEU A 22 -39.48 -8.01 -0.99
C LEU A 22 -38.74 -8.17 -2.32
N ILE A 23 -37.93 -7.17 -2.68
CA ILE A 23 -37.11 -7.07 -3.88
C ILE A 23 -36.16 -8.26 -4.02
N ILE A 24 -35.64 -8.81 -2.92
CA ILE A 24 -34.74 -9.97 -2.93
C ILE A 24 -35.33 -11.17 -3.69
N ASN A 25 -36.65 -11.34 -3.71
CA ASN A 25 -37.32 -12.44 -4.43
C ASN A 25 -37.50 -12.15 -5.93
N HIS A 26 -37.31 -10.91 -6.37
CA HIS A 26 -37.50 -10.47 -7.75
C HIS A 26 -36.19 -10.05 -8.43
N ILE A 27 -35.11 -9.83 -7.66
CA ILE A 27 -33.86 -9.26 -8.16
C ILE A 27 -33.22 -10.09 -9.29
N GLY A 28 -33.40 -11.42 -9.28
CA GLY A 28 -32.95 -12.29 -10.36
C GLY A 28 -33.64 -12.01 -11.70
N SER A 29 -34.97 -11.79 -11.68
CA SER A 29 -35.75 -11.41 -12.88
C SER A 29 -35.38 -9.99 -13.32
N ILE A 30 -35.28 -9.08 -12.36
CA ILE A 30 -34.95 -7.68 -12.64
C ILE A 30 -33.59 -7.56 -13.32
N ARG A 31 -32.59 -8.33 -12.87
CA ARG A 31 -31.27 -8.37 -13.50
C ARG A 31 -31.34 -8.84 -14.96
N ALA A 32 -32.10 -9.90 -15.23
CA ALA A 32 -32.30 -10.38 -16.59
C ALA A 32 -33.04 -9.36 -17.48
N GLU A 33 -34.07 -8.70 -16.94
CA GLU A 33 -34.81 -7.62 -17.63
C GLU A 33 -33.89 -6.42 -17.93
N HIS A 34 -33.04 -6.03 -16.97
CA HIS A 34 -32.07 -4.95 -17.14
C HIS A 34 -31.07 -5.25 -18.26
N ASP A 35 -30.46 -6.44 -18.25
CA ASP A 35 -29.43 -6.80 -19.19
C ASP A 35 -29.99 -6.88 -20.62
N ASP A 36 -31.16 -7.50 -20.78
CA ASP A 36 -31.86 -7.59 -22.06
C ASP A 36 -32.26 -6.20 -22.60
N PHE A 37 -32.88 -5.36 -21.76
CA PHE A 37 -33.27 -4.01 -22.16
C PHE A 37 -32.07 -3.16 -22.55
N THR A 38 -30.99 -3.18 -21.76
CA THR A 38 -29.78 -2.37 -22.02
C THR A 38 -29.17 -2.71 -23.39
N ILE A 39 -29.09 -4.00 -23.74
CA ILE A 39 -28.56 -4.45 -25.02
C ILE A 39 -29.47 -4.01 -26.18
N ARG A 40 -30.78 -4.22 -26.06
CA ARG A 40 -31.75 -3.84 -27.11
C ARG A 40 -31.85 -2.33 -27.27
N PHE A 41 -31.79 -1.57 -26.18
CA PHE A 41 -31.78 -0.12 -26.19
C PHE A 41 -30.54 0.40 -26.93
N ALA A 42 -29.35 -0.07 -26.56
CA ALA A 42 -28.11 0.31 -27.23
C ALA A 42 -28.12 -0.04 -28.73
N SER A 43 -28.63 -1.23 -29.08
CA SER A 43 -28.80 -1.64 -30.48
C SER A 43 -29.73 -0.69 -31.24
N SER A 44 -30.87 -0.33 -30.64
CA SER A 44 -31.86 0.58 -31.23
C SER A 44 -31.27 1.99 -31.44
N MET A 45 -30.52 2.51 -30.46
CA MET A 45 -29.83 3.80 -30.59
C MET A 45 -28.81 3.78 -31.74
N ASN A 46 -28.06 2.69 -31.88
CA ASN A 46 -27.10 2.54 -32.99
C ASN A 46 -27.80 2.49 -34.36
N GLN A 47 -28.93 1.78 -34.46
CA GLN A 47 -29.73 1.75 -35.69
C GLN A 47 -30.26 3.15 -36.05
N LEU A 48 -30.71 3.92 -35.06
CA LEU A 48 -31.17 5.30 -35.28
C LEU A 48 -30.03 6.23 -35.72
N LEU A 49 -28.84 6.10 -35.13
CA LEU A 49 -27.66 6.84 -35.57
C LEU A 49 -27.26 6.51 -37.01
N LEU A 50 -27.33 5.23 -37.38
CA LEU A 50 -27.01 4.74 -38.72
C LEU A 50 -28.05 5.23 -39.75
N LEU A 51 -29.31 5.30 -39.36
CA LEU A 51 -30.37 5.90 -40.17
C LEU A 51 -30.10 7.39 -40.43
N LYS A 52 -29.68 8.15 -39.41
CA LYS A 52 -29.36 9.59 -39.54
C LYS A 52 -28.13 9.86 -40.41
N SER A 53 -27.21 8.89 -40.55
CA SER A 53 -26.01 9.04 -41.38
C SER A 53 -26.16 8.52 -42.82
N THR A 54 -27.28 7.86 -43.15
CA THR A 54 -27.50 7.27 -44.47
C THR A 54 -28.30 8.22 -45.35
N ASP A 55 -27.69 8.68 -46.45
CA ASP A 55 -28.39 9.47 -47.47
C ASP A 55 -29.36 8.57 -48.26
N SER A 56 -30.63 8.99 -48.38
CA SER A 56 -31.70 8.28 -49.12
C SER A 56 -32.05 6.86 -48.63
N ALA A 57 -32.19 6.71 -47.31
CA ALA A 57 -32.66 5.47 -46.69
C ALA A 57 -34.05 5.01 -47.20
N ASP A 58 -34.26 3.70 -47.26
CA ASP A 58 -35.53 3.08 -47.62
C ASP A 58 -36.66 3.52 -46.67
N ILE A 59 -37.85 3.81 -47.21
CA ILE A 59 -38.97 4.40 -46.47
C ILE A 59 -39.56 3.41 -45.47
N GLU A 60 -39.62 2.13 -45.82
CA GLU A 60 -40.15 1.08 -44.95
C GLU A 60 -39.21 0.84 -43.77
N TRP A 61 -37.91 0.75 -44.04
CA TRP A 61 -36.88 0.68 -43.00
C TRP A 61 -36.86 1.91 -42.09
N CYS A 62 -37.00 3.13 -42.64
CA CYS A 62 -37.10 4.36 -41.84
C CYS A 62 -38.26 4.30 -40.84
N LYS A 63 -39.42 3.83 -41.29
CA LYS A 63 -40.62 3.71 -40.46
C LYS A 63 -40.45 2.65 -39.39
N GLU A 64 -39.87 1.50 -39.73
CA GLU A 64 -39.58 0.41 -38.80
C GLU A 64 -38.64 0.87 -37.68
N VAL A 65 -37.50 1.50 -38.02
CA VAL A 65 -36.52 1.98 -37.02
C VAL A 65 -37.15 3.00 -36.08
N LYS A 66 -37.92 3.98 -36.60
CA LYS A 66 -38.60 5.00 -35.77
C LYS A 66 -39.68 4.39 -34.87
N GLY A 67 -40.43 3.41 -35.38
CA GLY A 67 -41.41 2.65 -34.59
C GLY A 67 -40.75 1.85 -33.47
N ASN A 68 -39.64 1.15 -33.77
CA ASN A 68 -38.87 0.41 -32.78
C ASN A 68 -38.33 1.33 -31.67
N ILE A 69 -37.91 2.56 -32.02
CA ILE A 69 -37.50 3.58 -31.03
C ILE A 69 -38.68 3.98 -30.14
N TYR A 70 -39.85 4.22 -30.71
CA TYR A 70 -41.06 4.53 -29.94
C TYR A 70 -41.38 3.41 -28.93
N ASP A 71 -41.39 2.16 -29.38
CA ASP A 71 -41.67 1.01 -28.53
C ASP A 71 -40.60 0.85 -27.42
N MET A 72 -39.32 1.06 -27.76
CA MET A 72 -38.21 1.00 -26.81
C MET A 72 -38.32 2.06 -25.70
N ILE A 73 -38.74 3.28 -26.03
CA ILE A 73 -38.95 4.35 -25.04
C ILE A 73 -40.15 4.04 -24.14
N VAL A 74 -41.25 3.57 -24.74
CA VAL A 74 -42.46 3.16 -23.99
C VAL A 74 -42.09 2.05 -22.99
N GLU A 75 -41.36 1.03 -23.45
CA GLU A 75 -40.89 -0.07 -22.60
C GLU A 75 -39.98 0.45 -21.49
N GLY A 76 -39.04 1.36 -21.78
CA GLY A 76 -38.16 1.98 -20.79
C GLY A 76 -38.92 2.72 -19.68
N PHE A 77 -39.94 3.50 -20.04
CA PHE A 77 -40.80 4.18 -19.05
C PHE A 77 -41.55 3.18 -18.17
N GLN A 78 -42.12 2.13 -18.77
CA GLN A 78 -42.83 1.08 -18.03
C GLN A 78 -41.88 0.32 -17.11
N LEU A 79 -40.66 0.04 -17.56
CA LEU A 79 -39.63 -0.65 -16.79
C LEU A 79 -39.22 0.16 -15.56
N LEU A 80 -38.85 1.43 -15.75
CA LEU A 80 -38.50 2.34 -14.66
C LEU A 80 -39.67 2.52 -13.68
N SER A 81 -40.89 2.70 -14.20
CA SER A 81 -42.09 2.81 -13.37
C SER A 81 -42.32 1.58 -12.49
N ARG A 82 -42.22 0.37 -13.07
CA ARG A 82 -42.37 -0.89 -12.32
C ARG A 82 -41.30 -1.00 -11.23
N TRP A 83 -40.05 -0.73 -11.54
CA TRP A 83 -38.95 -0.87 -10.59
C TRP A 83 -39.00 0.15 -9.46
N THR A 84 -39.30 1.41 -9.76
CA THR A 84 -39.49 2.45 -8.74
C THR A 84 -40.70 2.15 -7.85
N ALA A 85 -41.80 1.66 -8.42
CA ALA A 85 -42.96 1.21 -7.64
C ALA A 85 -42.62 0.04 -6.69
N ARG A 86 -41.75 -0.89 -7.10
CA ARG A 86 -41.28 -1.99 -6.24
C ARG A 86 -40.52 -1.51 -5.01
N ILE A 87 -39.69 -0.47 -5.16
CA ILE A 87 -39.00 0.14 -4.01
C ILE A 87 -40.03 0.74 -3.05
N TRP A 88 -40.99 1.51 -3.57
CA TRP A 88 -42.10 2.07 -2.80
C TRP A 88 -42.90 1.00 -2.04
N GLU A 89 -43.27 -0.08 -2.71
CA GLU A 89 -44.01 -1.21 -2.15
C GLU A 89 -43.23 -1.89 -1.02
N GLN A 90 -41.94 -2.16 -1.22
CA GLN A 90 -41.09 -2.74 -0.17
C GLN A 90 -41.01 -1.81 1.04
N CYS A 91 -40.76 -0.52 0.84
CA CYS A 91 -40.68 0.46 1.93
C CYS A 91 -42.00 0.53 2.71
N ALA A 92 -43.14 0.63 2.02
CA ALA A 92 -44.46 0.63 2.65
C ALA A 92 -44.72 -0.66 3.45
N TRP A 93 -44.32 -1.81 2.90
CA TRP A 93 -44.42 -3.10 3.60
C TRP A 93 -43.57 -3.13 4.87
N LYS A 94 -42.31 -2.70 4.79
CA LYS A 94 -41.38 -2.64 5.94
C LYS A 94 -41.87 -1.66 7.01
N PHE A 95 -42.34 -0.46 6.64
CA PHE A 95 -42.91 0.51 7.58
C PHE A 95 -44.17 -0.02 8.29
N SER A 96 -44.98 -0.84 7.63
CA SER A 96 -46.15 -1.46 8.25
C SER A 96 -45.81 -2.59 9.24
N ARG A 97 -44.54 -3.04 9.28
CA ARG A 97 -44.08 -4.21 10.06
C ARG A 97 -42.74 -3.92 10.74
N PRO A 98 -42.74 -3.21 11.88
CA PRO A 98 -41.54 -3.00 12.68
C PRO A 98 -40.90 -4.33 13.09
N CYS A 99 -39.57 -4.36 13.11
CA CYS A 99 -38.78 -5.50 13.58
C CYS A 99 -39.06 -5.79 15.06
N LYS A 100 -39.30 -7.07 15.39
CA LYS A 100 -39.68 -7.52 16.74
C LYS A 100 -38.52 -8.12 17.53
N ASP A 101 -37.56 -8.74 16.84
CA ASP A 101 -36.45 -9.46 17.45
C ASP A 101 -35.13 -8.75 17.11
N ILE A 102 -34.78 -7.73 17.90
CA ILE A 102 -33.50 -7.04 17.78
C ILE A 102 -32.47 -7.88 18.54
N VAL A 103 -31.56 -8.54 17.82
CA VAL A 103 -30.38 -9.18 18.43
C VAL A 103 -29.35 -8.08 18.66
N PRO A 104 -28.99 -7.73 19.91
CA PRO A 104 -27.96 -6.73 20.16
C PRO A 104 -26.62 -7.26 19.64
N SER A 105 -25.95 -6.51 18.76
CA SER A 105 -24.53 -6.75 18.48
C SER A 105 -23.74 -6.54 19.79
N GLU A 106 -22.68 -7.34 20.00
CA GLU A 106 -21.91 -7.47 21.25
C GLU A 106 -21.33 -6.15 21.85
N SER A 107 -21.53 -5.01 21.20
CA SER A 107 -21.04 -3.69 21.60
C SER A 107 -22.13 -2.69 22.06
N GLN A 108 -23.42 -3.07 22.14
CA GLN A 108 -24.47 -2.17 22.63
C GLN A 108 -24.87 -2.52 24.07
N GLU A 109 -24.65 -1.58 25.00
CA GLU A 109 -25.14 -1.64 26.38
C GLU A 109 -26.63 -1.98 26.40
N ALA A 110 -26.98 -3.01 27.18
CA ALA A 110 -28.30 -3.67 27.21
C ALA A 110 -29.47 -2.82 27.77
N SER A 111 -29.40 -1.48 27.73
CA SER A 111 -30.32 -0.57 28.41
C SER A 111 -30.99 0.49 27.52
N ALA A 112 -30.67 0.62 26.23
CA ALA A 112 -31.30 1.60 25.35
C ALA A 112 -32.58 1.06 24.68
N SER A 113 -33.73 1.67 24.94
CA SER A 113 -34.96 1.41 24.17
C SER A 113 -34.84 1.99 22.77
N PHE A 114 -34.82 1.14 21.74
CA PHE A 114 -34.74 1.57 20.33
C PHE A 114 -35.98 2.36 19.90
N SER A 115 -35.78 3.38 19.06
CA SER A 115 -36.88 4.18 18.50
C SER A 115 -37.75 3.35 17.54
N ASP A 116 -39.01 3.76 17.35
CA ASP A 116 -39.90 3.05 16.42
C ASP A 116 -39.45 3.18 14.96
N TYR A 117 -38.73 4.25 14.61
CA TYR A 117 -38.12 4.43 13.29
C TYR A 117 -36.96 3.44 13.05
N GLU A 118 -36.10 3.23 14.04
CA GLU A 118 -35.01 2.25 13.95
C GLU A 118 -35.52 0.82 13.69
N LYS A 119 -36.66 0.46 14.29
CA LYS A 119 -37.28 -0.86 14.11
C LYS A 119 -37.81 -1.07 12.69
N VAL A 120 -38.20 -0.03 11.98
CA VAL A 120 -38.75 -0.12 10.62
C VAL A 120 -37.72 0.12 9.53
N VAL A 121 -36.59 0.77 9.87
CA VAL A 121 -35.47 1.05 8.96
C VAL A 121 -34.22 0.27 9.38
N ARG A 122 -33.42 0.79 10.31
CA ARG A 122 -32.08 0.28 10.66
C ARG A 122 -32.03 -1.25 10.85
N TYR A 123 -32.99 -1.79 11.60
CA TYR A 123 -33.03 -3.21 11.98
C TYR A 123 -33.97 -4.05 11.10
N ASN A 124 -34.60 -3.47 10.08
CA ASN A 124 -35.60 -4.16 9.26
C ASN A 124 -35.09 -4.57 7.87
N TYR A 125 -33.83 -4.27 7.54
CA TYR A 125 -33.20 -4.65 6.26
C TYR A 125 -31.98 -5.52 6.53
N SER A 126 -32.05 -6.78 6.10
CA SER A 126 -30.93 -7.73 6.09
C SER A 126 -29.83 -7.32 5.08
N ALA A 127 -28.65 -7.92 5.19
CA ALA A 127 -27.54 -7.69 4.27
C ALA A 127 -27.93 -7.96 2.80
N GLU A 128 -28.64 -9.05 2.56
CA GLU A 128 -29.08 -9.45 1.23
C GLU A 128 -30.18 -8.52 0.67
N GLU A 129 -31.07 -8.01 1.53
CA GLU A 129 -32.05 -7.00 1.13
C GLU A 129 -31.40 -5.65 0.81
N ARG A 130 -30.39 -5.23 1.58
CA ARG A 130 -29.59 -4.03 1.28
C ARG A 130 -28.86 -4.17 -0.05
N LYS A 131 -28.23 -5.32 -0.30
CA LYS A 131 -27.63 -5.65 -1.59
C LYS A 131 -28.63 -5.53 -2.74
N ALA A 132 -29.79 -6.18 -2.61
CA ALA A 132 -30.81 -6.16 -3.64
C ALA A 132 -31.35 -4.73 -3.91
N LEU A 133 -31.44 -3.91 -2.86
CA LEU A 133 -31.83 -2.51 -2.99
C LEU A 133 -30.75 -1.67 -3.68
N VAL A 134 -29.47 -1.83 -3.34
CA VAL A 134 -28.35 -1.17 -4.06
C VAL A 134 -28.40 -1.52 -5.55
N GLU A 135 -28.51 -2.81 -5.89
CA GLU A 135 -28.58 -3.27 -7.29
C GLU A 135 -29.77 -2.64 -8.03
N LEU A 136 -30.97 -2.63 -7.43
CA LEU A 136 -32.15 -2.05 -8.06
C LEU A 136 -32.03 -0.54 -8.27
N VAL A 137 -31.51 0.19 -7.27
CA VAL A 137 -31.23 1.63 -7.40
C VAL A 137 -30.24 1.86 -8.54
N SER A 138 -29.16 1.06 -8.62
CA SER A 138 -28.19 1.13 -9.73
C SER A 138 -28.82 0.91 -11.09
N TYR A 139 -29.74 -0.05 -11.23
CA TYR A 139 -30.43 -0.29 -12.50
C TYR A 139 -31.36 0.86 -12.88
N ILE A 140 -32.15 1.39 -11.94
CA ILE A 140 -33.03 2.55 -12.17
C ILE A 140 -32.22 3.76 -12.61
N LYS A 141 -31.15 4.09 -11.87
CA LYS A 141 -30.30 5.25 -12.15
C LYS A 141 -29.53 5.10 -13.46
N SER A 142 -29.04 3.90 -13.77
CA SER A 142 -28.30 3.62 -15.01
C SER A 142 -29.20 3.73 -16.25
N ILE A 143 -30.36 3.06 -16.25
CA ILE A 143 -31.32 3.18 -17.36
C ILE A 143 -31.83 4.61 -17.48
N GLY A 144 -32.15 5.26 -16.37
CA GLY A 144 -32.54 6.65 -16.32
C GLY A 144 -31.52 7.57 -17.01
N SER A 145 -30.25 7.40 -16.68
CA SER A 145 -29.15 8.16 -17.29
C SER A 145 -29.01 7.87 -18.79
N MET A 146 -29.09 6.61 -19.21
CA MET A 146 -29.06 6.23 -20.62
C MET A 146 -30.19 6.89 -21.41
N MET A 147 -31.42 6.84 -20.88
CA MET A 147 -32.59 7.47 -21.49
C MET A 147 -32.42 9.00 -21.57
N GLN A 148 -32.06 9.66 -20.46
CA GLN A 148 -31.79 11.11 -20.44
C GLN A 148 -30.73 11.53 -21.48
N SER A 149 -29.66 10.74 -21.63
CA SER A 149 -28.60 11.03 -22.61
C SER A 149 -29.06 10.92 -24.07
N SER A 150 -30.17 10.22 -24.31
CA SER A 150 -30.72 9.98 -25.64
C SER A 150 -31.84 10.95 -26.05
N ASP A 151 -32.30 11.83 -25.15
CA ASP A 151 -33.48 12.71 -25.34
C ASP A 151 -33.48 13.41 -26.72
N THR A 152 -32.44 14.20 -27.00
CA THR A 152 -32.31 14.95 -28.26
C THR A 152 -32.13 14.05 -29.48
N LEU A 153 -31.56 12.85 -29.30
CA LEU A 153 -31.34 11.90 -30.38
C LEU A 153 -32.67 11.29 -30.85
N VAL A 154 -33.57 10.96 -29.92
CA VAL A 154 -34.83 10.26 -30.20
C VAL A 154 -36.00 11.18 -30.55
N ALA A 155 -35.92 12.47 -30.18
CA ALA A 155 -37.02 13.44 -30.32
C ALA A 155 -37.75 13.40 -31.67
N ASP A 156 -37.03 13.57 -32.79
CA ASP A 156 -37.65 13.60 -34.12
C ASP A 156 -38.37 12.28 -34.48
N ALA A 157 -37.77 11.15 -34.11
CA ALA A 157 -38.34 9.82 -34.36
C ALA A 157 -39.63 9.60 -33.57
N LEU A 158 -39.65 10.05 -32.31
CA LEU A 158 -40.83 10.00 -31.45
C LEU A 158 -41.94 10.92 -31.97
N TRP A 159 -41.62 12.17 -32.29
CA TRP A 159 -42.59 13.14 -32.79
C TRP A 159 -43.21 12.70 -34.11
N GLU A 160 -42.41 12.15 -35.03
CA GLU A 160 -42.91 11.64 -36.31
C GLU A 160 -43.80 10.42 -36.15
N THR A 161 -43.45 9.51 -35.23
CA THR A 161 -44.27 8.32 -34.93
C THR A 161 -45.60 8.72 -34.29
N ILE A 162 -45.58 9.63 -33.31
CA ILE A 162 -46.79 10.17 -32.68
C ILE A 162 -47.65 10.91 -33.72
N HIS A 163 -47.04 11.73 -34.57
CA HIS A 163 -47.74 12.40 -35.66
C HIS A 163 -48.42 11.39 -36.59
N ALA A 164 -47.71 10.31 -36.96
CA ALA A 164 -48.26 9.26 -37.80
C ALA A 164 -49.48 8.59 -37.16
N GLU A 165 -49.41 8.24 -35.88
CA GLU A 165 -50.55 7.64 -35.16
C GLU A 165 -51.75 8.59 -35.06
N VAL A 166 -51.51 9.87 -34.77
CA VAL A 166 -52.58 10.88 -34.70
C VAL A 166 -53.22 11.09 -36.06
N GLN A 167 -52.42 11.22 -37.13
CA GLN A 167 -52.96 11.41 -38.47
C GLN A 167 -53.69 10.17 -38.99
N ASP A 168 -53.22 8.95 -38.70
CA ASP A 168 -53.95 7.74 -39.08
C ASP A 168 -55.29 7.64 -38.36
N PHE A 169 -55.32 7.93 -37.06
CA PHE A 169 -56.58 7.95 -36.31
C PHE A 169 -57.56 8.98 -36.88
N VAL A 170 -57.11 10.22 -37.00
CA VAL A 170 -57.97 11.34 -37.37
C VAL A 170 -58.37 11.27 -38.85
N GLN A 171 -57.47 10.94 -39.77
CA GLN A 171 -57.74 10.94 -41.21
C GLN A 171 -58.38 9.63 -41.70
N ASN A 172 -57.97 8.46 -41.19
CA ASN A 172 -58.41 7.15 -41.69
C ASN A 172 -59.44 6.48 -40.77
N THR A 173 -59.12 6.34 -39.48
CA THR A 173 -59.98 5.62 -38.52
C THR A 173 -61.32 6.35 -38.34
N LEU A 174 -61.29 7.66 -38.03
CA LEU A 174 -62.51 8.45 -37.90
C LEU A 174 -63.29 8.59 -39.22
N ALA A 175 -62.61 8.64 -40.37
CA ALA A 175 -63.31 8.65 -41.69
C ALA A 175 -64.10 7.36 -41.91
N THR A 176 -63.58 6.24 -41.46
CA THR A 176 -64.22 4.93 -41.58
C THR A 176 -65.41 4.84 -40.65
N MET A 177 -65.25 5.28 -39.39
CA MET A 177 -66.34 5.34 -38.41
C MET A 177 -67.48 6.28 -38.85
N LEU A 178 -67.16 7.45 -39.45
CA LEU A 178 -68.15 8.39 -40.01
C LEU A 178 -68.95 7.77 -41.17
N ARG A 179 -68.30 6.99 -42.04
CA ARG A 179 -68.95 6.31 -43.17
C ARG A 179 -69.82 5.12 -42.76
N THR A 180 -69.50 4.50 -41.63
CA THR A 180 -70.13 3.27 -41.14
C THR A 180 -71.05 3.55 -39.94
N THR A 181 -70.50 3.52 -38.74
CA THR A 181 -71.19 3.56 -37.44
C THR A 181 -71.93 4.86 -37.16
N PHE A 182 -71.37 5.99 -37.56
CA PHE A 182 -71.94 7.30 -37.24
C PHE A 182 -72.76 7.92 -38.37
N ARG A 183 -72.81 7.31 -39.57
CA ARG A 183 -73.47 7.86 -40.78
C ARG A 183 -74.89 8.38 -40.56
N LYS A 184 -75.67 7.75 -39.66
CA LYS A 184 -77.06 8.12 -39.35
C LYS A 184 -77.24 8.93 -38.05
N LYS A 185 -76.15 9.21 -37.32
CA LYS A 185 -76.13 9.87 -36.01
C LYS A 185 -75.57 11.28 -36.14
N LYS A 186 -76.42 12.25 -36.46
CA LYS A 186 -76.01 13.61 -36.84
C LYS A 186 -75.19 14.32 -35.75
N ASP A 187 -75.61 14.25 -34.49
CA ASP A 187 -74.94 14.96 -33.39
C ASP A 187 -73.55 14.38 -33.08
N LEU A 188 -73.42 13.05 -33.07
CA LEU A 188 -72.14 12.37 -32.85
C LEU A 188 -71.21 12.48 -34.09
N SER A 189 -71.77 12.50 -35.31
CA SER A 189 -71.00 12.75 -36.53
C SER A 189 -70.37 14.14 -36.54
N ARG A 190 -71.04 15.13 -35.95
CA ARG A 190 -70.48 16.48 -35.79
C ARG A 190 -69.24 16.43 -34.93
N ILE A 191 -69.29 15.77 -33.76
CA ILE A 191 -68.15 15.66 -32.83
C ILE A 191 -66.93 14.98 -33.49
N LEU A 192 -67.14 13.89 -34.25
CA LEU A 192 -66.07 13.24 -35.02
C LEU A 192 -65.51 14.13 -36.14
N SER A 193 -66.36 14.98 -36.74
CA SER A 193 -65.92 15.95 -37.75
C SER A 193 -65.13 17.11 -37.12
N ASP A 194 -65.48 17.51 -35.89
CA ASP A 194 -64.76 18.51 -35.12
C ASP A 194 -63.36 18.00 -34.73
N MET A 195 -63.24 16.74 -34.30
CA MET A 195 -61.93 16.09 -34.08
C MET A 195 -61.04 16.15 -35.33
N ARG A 196 -61.63 15.87 -36.50
CA ARG A 196 -60.94 15.95 -37.80
C ARG A 196 -60.49 17.36 -38.14
N THR A 197 -61.36 18.33 -37.93
CA THR A 197 -61.05 19.74 -38.20
C THR A 197 -59.95 20.26 -37.29
N LEU A 198 -59.90 19.78 -36.04
CA LEU A 198 -58.98 20.26 -35.02
C LEU A 198 -57.55 19.68 -35.16
N SER A 199 -57.42 18.44 -35.63
CA SER A 199 -56.14 17.71 -35.59
C SER A 199 -55.67 17.11 -36.92
N ALA A 200 -56.50 17.08 -37.97
CA ALA A 200 -56.05 16.57 -39.28
C ALA A 200 -55.14 17.60 -39.97
N ASP A 201 -53.94 17.15 -40.32
CA ASP A 201 -52.96 17.92 -41.07
C ASP A 201 -53.02 17.56 -42.55
N TRP A 202 -53.91 18.22 -43.28
CA TRP A 202 -54.11 17.95 -44.71
C TRP A 202 -52.88 18.32 -45.58
N MET A 203 -51.99 19.17 -45.07
CA MET A 203 -50.75 19.55 -45.77
C MET A 203 -49.71 18.41 -45.79
N ALA A 204 -49.77 17.48 -44.84
CA ALA A 204 -48.98 16.24 -44.89
C ALA A 204 -49.39 15.32 -46.05
N ASN A 205 -50.53 15.57 -46.71
CA ASN A 205 -50.98 14.77 -47.85
C ASN A 205 -50.35 15.24 -49.17
N THR A 206 -49.74 16.43 -49.18
CA THR A 206 -49.17 17.07 -50.38
C THR A 206 -47.64 17.13 -50.41
N SER A 207 -46.96 16.74 -49.34
CA SER A 207 -45.53 17.02 -49.09
C SER A 207 -44.51 16.18 -49.89
N LYS A 208 -44.93 15.38 -50.88
CA LYS A 208 -44.04 14.82 -51.92
C LYS A 208 -44.72 14.87 -53.29
N SER A 209 -44.80 16.05 -53.89
CA SER A 209 -44.96 16.16 -55.34
C SER A 209 -43.58 16.34 -55.95
N GLU A 210 -43.01 15.26 -56.49
CA GLU A 210 -42.25 15.27 -57.74
C GLU A 210 -41.86 13.83 -58.14
N SER A 211 -42.76 13.16 -58.89
CA SER A 211 -42.49 12.29 -60.06
C SER A 211 -43.59 11.23 -60.29
N GLY A 212 -44.24 11.29 -61.46
CA GLY A 212 -44.99 10.17 -62.06
C GLY A 212 -46.52 10.38 -62.21
N PRO A 213 -47.10 10.28 -63.43
CA PRO A 213 -48.53 10.52 -63.65
C PRO A 213 -49.40 9.35 -63.15
N LEU A 214 -50.53 9.73 -62.57
CA LEU A 214 -51.58 8.87 -62.02
C LEU A 214 -52.15 7.89 -63.06
N GLN A 215 -52.10 6.59 -62.75
CA GLN A 215 -53.01 5.61 -63.33
C GLN A 215 -54.32 5.61 -62.52
N HIS A 216 -55.39 6.04 -63.17
CA HIS A 216 -56.77 5.88 -62.72
C HIS A 216 -57.07 4.39 -62.43
N GLY A 217 -57.41 4.09 -61.17
CA GLY A 217 -57.93 2.79 -60.74
C GLY A 217 -58.91 2.95 -59.58
N SER A 218 -60.20 2.74 -59.88
CA SER A 218 -61.35 2.52 -58.99
C SER A 218 -61.21 2.90 -57.50
N GLU A 219 -61.83 4.01 -57.13
CA GLU A 219 -62.11 4.43 -55.76
C GLU A 219 -63.11 3.48 -55.09
N GLU A 220 -62.61 2.53 -54.31
CA GLU A 220 -63.29 2.05 -53.11
C GLU A 220 -62.24 1.26 -52.30
N SER A 221 -62.00 1.67 -51.04
CA SER A 221 -61.16 1.01 -50.03
C SER A 221 -59.63 1.23 -49.98
N LYS A 222 -59.09 2.39 -50.41
CA LYS A 222 -57.76 2.84 -49.94
C LYS A 222 -57.90 4.05 -49.00
N GLY A 223 -57.27 3.98 -47.82
CA GLY A 223 -57.24 5.08 -46.85
C GLY A 223 -56.54 6.32 -47.40
N ASN A 224 -56.70 7.47 -46.75
CA ASN A 224 -55.98 8.68 -47.10
C ASN A 224 -54.48 8.47 -46.88
N VAL A 225 -53.68 8.78 -47.90
CA VAL A 225 -52.22 8.72 -47.83
C VAL A 225 -51.70 10.05 -47.31
N PHE A 226 -50.88 10.00 -46.26
CA PHE A 226 -50.21 11.15 -45.68
C PHE A 226 -48.74 10.81 -45.39
N TYR A 227 -47.88 11.81 -45.38
CA TYR A 227 -46.47 11.65 -45.03
C TYR A 227 -46.23 12.16 -43.60
N PRO A 228 -45.83 11.29 -42.65
CA PRO A 228 -45.50 11.71 -41.29
C PRO A 228 -44.46 12.83 -41.26
N ARG A 229 -44.62 13.78 -40.33
CA ARG A 229 -43.69 14.88 -40.10
C ARG A 229 -43.20 14.83 -38.66
N PRO A 230 -41.95 15.24 -38.35
CA PRO A 230 -41.43 15.29 -36.99
C PRO A 230 -42.04 16.48 -36.22
N VAL A 231 -43.35 16.46 -36.01
CA VAL A 231 -44.11 17.53 -35.34
C VAL A 231 -45.07 16.90 -34.35
N ALA A 232 -44.83 17.17 -33.07
CA ALA A 232 -45.69 16.71 -32.00
C ALA A 232 -47.06 17.42 -32.01
N PRO A 233 -48.16 16.73 -31.64
CA PRO A 233 -49.42 17.40 -31.34
C PRO A 233 -49.26 18.29 -30.11
N THR A 234 -49.86 19.48 -30.13
CA THR A 234 -49.87 20.36 -28.95
C THR A 234 -50.68 19.73 -27.82
N ALA A 235 -50.35 20.04 -26.55
CA ALA A 235 -51.12 19.57 -25.39
C ALA A 235 -52.61 19.95 -25.50
N ALA A 236 -52.92 21.13 -26.06
CA ALA A 236 -54.28 21.55 -26.34
C ALA A 236 -54.99 20.62 -27.35
N GLN A 237 -54.32 20.23 -28.45
CA GLN A 237 -54.87 19.28 -29.41
C GLN A 237 -55.12 17.92 -28.77
N VAL A 238 -54.18 17.42 -27.96
CA VAL A 238 -54.32 16.15 -27.24
C VAL A 238 -55.53 16.19 -26.31
N HIS A 239 -55.62 17.21 -25.44
CA HIS A 239 -56.73 17.34 -24.50
C HIS A 239 -58.08 17.58 -25.17
N CYS A 240 -58.14 18.36 -26.26
CA CYS A 240 -59.36 18.54 -27.04
C CYS A 240 -59.81 17.22 -27.68
N LEU A 241 -58.90 16.44 -28.27
CA LEU A 241 -59.23 15.12 -28.80
C LEU A 241 -59.73 14.18 -27.69
N GLN A 242 -59.08 14.15 -26.53
CA GLN A 242 -59.54 13.36 -25.39
C GLN A 242 -60.94 13.76 -24.92
N PHE A 243 -61.19 15.08 -24.80
CA PHE A 243 -62.50 15.61 -24.41
C PHE A 243 -63.58 15.21 -25.41
N LEU A 244 -63.33 15.37 -26.71
CA LEU A 244 -64.30 15.01 -27.75
C LEU A 244 -64.53 13.49 -27.79
N ILE A 245 -63.49 12.66 -27.56
CA ILE A 245 -63.64 11.20 -27.51
C ILE A 245 -64.50 10.82 -26.30
N TYR A 246 -64.24 11.45 -25.15
CA TYR A 246 -65.07 11.28 -23.96
C TYR A 246 -66.52 11.72 -24.19
N GLU A 247 -66.75 12.84 -24.88
CA GLU A 247 -68.09 13.33 -25.22
C GLU A 247 -68.85 12.31 -26.09
N VAL A 248 -68.18 11.72 -27.09
CA VAL A 248 -68.73 10.66 -27.95
C VAL A 248 -69.11 9.42 -27.15
N VAL A 249 -68.29 9.03 -26.19
CA VAL A 249 -68.45 7.78 -25.43
C VAL A 249 -69.44 7.92 -24.27
N SER A 250 -69.36 9.03 -23.53
CA SER A 250 -70.13 9.27 -22.30
C SER A 250 -71.37 10.14 -22.50
N GLY A 251 -71.56 10.72 -23.68
CA GLY A 251 -72.70 11.60 -24.00
C GLY A 251 -72.77 12.85 -23.10
N GLY A 252 -71.62 13.32 -22.62
CA GLY A 252 -71.50 14.50 -21.74
C GLY A 252 -71.98 14.33 -20.29
N ASN A 253 -72.39 13.13 -19.85
CA ASN A 253 -72.91 12.91 -18.50
C ASN A 253 -71.82 12.47 -17.49
N LEU A 254 -71.39 13.39 -16.62
CA LEU A 254 -70.30 13.22 -15.64
C LEU A 254 -70.58 12.22 -14.47
N ARG A 255 -71.74 11.56 -14.42
CA ARG A 255 -72.20 10.80 -13.22
C ARG A 255 -72.87 9.45 -13.50
N LYS A 256 -72.38 8.65 -14.45
CA LYS A 256 -72.80 7.23 -14.53
C LYS A 256 -71.87 6.35 -13.66
N PRO A 257 -72.40 5.56 -12.69
CA PRO A 257 -71.60 4.57 -11.99
C PRO A 257 -71.35 3.39 -12.95
N GLY A 258 -70.10 3.16 -13.36
CA GLY A 258 -69.75 2.08 -14.28
C GLY A 258 -68.48 2.23 -15.11
N GLY A 259 -67.58 3.18 -14.80
CA GLY A 259 -66.34 3.41 -15.56
C GLY A 259 -66.55 4.20 -16.86
N LEU A 260 -65.48 4.87 -17.32
CA LEU A 260 -65.45 5.77 -18.48
C LEU A 260 -65.93 5.12 -19.81
N PHE A 261 -65.75 3.80 -19.94
CA PHE A 261 -66.10 3.01 -21.13
C PHE A 261 -67.03 1.82 -20.78
N GLY A 262 -67.77 1.89 -19.69
CA GLY A 262 -68.66 0.82 -19.26
C GLY A 262 -69.74 0.51 -20.30
N ASN A 263 -69.83 -0.75 -20.75
CA ASN A 263 -70.74 -1.27 -21.79
C ASN A 263 -72.26 -1.14 -21.49
N SER A 264 -72.65 -0.45 -20.42
CA SER A 264 -74.05 -0.36 -19.99
C SER A 264 -74.75 0.84 -20.63
N GLY A 265 -74.94 0.77 -21.96
CA GLY A 265 -75.86 1.65 -22.70
C GLY A 265 -75.24 2.61 -23.72
N SER A 266 -74.02 2.37 -24.24
CA SER A 266 -73.52 3.13 -25.40
C SER A 266 -74.09 2.55 -26.70
N GLU A 267 -74.56 3.41 -27.60
CA GLU A 267 -75.07 2.98 -28.92
C GLU A 267 -73.93 2.72 -29.94
N ILE A 268 -72.68 2.61 -29.48
CA ILE A 268 -71.47 2.47 -30.30
C ILE A 268 -71.08 0.98 -30.34
N PRO A 269 -70.77 0.40 -31.51
CA PRO A 269 -70.27 -0.96 -31.62
C PRO A 269 -69.00 -1.17 -30.78
N VAL A 270 -68.88 -2.35 -30.16
CA VAL A 270 -67.78 -2.69 -29.23
C VAL A 270 -66.40 -2.50 -29.87
N ASN A 271 -66.25 -2.79 -31.16
CA ASN A 271 -64.98 -2.62 -31.86
C ASN A 271 -64.56 -1.14 -31.99
N ASP A 272 -65.48 -0.28 -32.39
CA ASP A 272 -65.21 1.16 -32.51
C ASP A 272 -65.03 1.79 -31.13
N LEU A 273 -65.80 1.35 -30.14
CA LEU A 273 -65.65 1.76 -28.74
C LEU A 273 -64.24 1.42 -28.23
N LYS A 274 -63.74 0.21 -28.52
CA LYS A 274 -62.38 -0.21 -28.16
C LYS A 274 -61.32 0.60 -28.89
N GLN A 275 -61.53 0.97 -30.16
CA GLN A 275 -60.59 1.83 -30.89
C GLN A 275 -60.54 3.25 -30.31
N LEU A 276 -61.70 3.83 -29.97
CA LEU A 276 -61.80 5.12 -29.27
C LEU A 276 -61.14 5.07 -27.89
N GLU A 277 -61.38 4.01 -27.11
CA GLU A 277 -60.79 3.79 -25.79
C GLU A 277 -59.26 3.63 -25.87
N THR A 278 -58.78 2.79 -26.77
CA THR A 278 -57.35 2.55 -26.96
C THR A 278 -56.63 3.84 -27.34
N PHE A 279 -57.19 4.61 -28.27
CA PHE A 279 -56.60 5.88 -28.67
C PHE A 279 -56.69 6.95 -27.57
N PHE A 280 -57.77 6.97 -26.78
CA PHE A 280 -57.91 7.86 -25.62
C PHE A 280 -56.78 7.65 -24.60
N TYR A 281 -56.43 6.40 -24.28
CA TYR A 281 -55.31 6.08 -23.39
C TYR A 281 -53.95 6.37 -24.04
N LYS A 282 -53.79 6.11 -25.35
CA LYS A 282 -52.58 6.48 -26.09
C LYS A 282 -52.33 8.00 -26.07
N LEU A 283 -53.37 8.81 -26.25
CA LEU A 283 -53.29 10.27 -26.15
C LEU A 283 -52.76 10.73 -24.78
N SER A 284 -53.20 10.09 -23.68
CA SER A 284 -52.64 10.37 -22.34
C SER A 284 -51.16 10.02 -22.27
N PHE A 285 -50.78 8.85 -22.81
CA PHE A 285 -49.40 8.38 -22.75
C PHE A 285 -48.46 9.24 -23.61
N PHE A 286 -48.93 9.78 -24.74
CA PHE A 286 -48.14 10.69 -25.57
C PHE A 286 -47.65 11.90 -24.77
N LEU A 287 -48.43 12.43 -23.82
CA LEU A 287 -47.97 13.57 -23.01
C LEU A 287 -46.71 13.23 -22.21
N HIS A 288 -46.58 11.98 -21.72
CA HIS A 288 -45.37 11.52 -21.03
C HIS A 288 -44.17 11.40 -21.97
N ILE A 289 -44.39 10.96 -23.21
CA ILE A 289 -43.33 10.89 -24.23
C ILE A 289 -42.91 12.30 -24.69
N LEU A 290 -43.88 13.21 -24.85
CA LEU A 290 -43.61 14.58 -25.24
C LEU A 290 -42.90 15.38 -24.14
N ASP A 291 -43.20 15.08 -22.87
CA ASP A 291 -42.47 15.58 -21.71
C ASP A 291 -41.41 14.56 -21.25
N TYR A 292 -40.56 14.14 -22.20
CA TYR A 292 -39.61 13.04 -22.05
C TYR A 292 -38.71 13.22 -20.82
N SER A 293 -37.98 14.34 -20.78
CA SER A 293 -37.01 14.64 -19.73
C SER A 293 -37.66 14.67 -18.33
N ALA A 294 -38.83 15.30 -18.19
CA ALA A 294 -39.52 15.36 -16.91
C ALA A 294 -40.07 14.00 -16.49
N THR A 295 -40.58 13.21 -17.44
CA THR A 295 -41.07 11.85 -17.19
C THR A 295 -39.94 10.94 -16.72
N VAL A 296 -38.79 10.94 -17.40
CA VAL A 296 -37.63 10.13 -16.95
C VAL A 296 -37.19 10.57 -15.56
N ALA A 297 -37.06 11.88 -15.31
CA ALA A 297 -36.67 12.41 -14.00
C ALA A 297 -37.61 11.93 -12.89
N MET A 298 -38.93 12.00 -13.11
CA MET A 298 -39.95 11.51 -12.17
C MET A 298 -39.84 10.00 -11.92
N LEU A 299 -39.63 9.21 -12.98
CA LEU A 299 -39.56 7.75 -12.87
C LEU A 299 -38.28 7.27 -12.17
N THR A 300 -37.23 8.10 -12.14
CA THR A 300 -35.94 7.80 -11.50
C THR A 300 -35.78 8.43 -10.11
N ASP A 301 -36.81 9.15 -9.64
CA ASP A 301 -36.80 9.87 -8.38
C ASP A 301 -37.03 8.94 -7.19
N LEU A 302 -35.99 8.75 -6.39
CA LEU A 302 -35.98 7.91 -5.21
C LEU A 302 -35.82 8.74 -3.92
N GLY A 303 -36.04 10.06 -3.99
CA GLY A 303 -35.81 10.99 -2.88
C GLY A 303 -36.65 10.71 -1.64
N PHE A 304 -37.78 10.01 -1.81
CA PHE A 304 -38.67 9.56 -0.73
C PHE A 304 -37.99 8.64 0.29
N LEU A 305 -36.87 8.00 -0.06
CA LEU A 305 -36.14 7.10 0.84
C LEU A 305 -35.45 7.83 2.00
N TRP A 306 -35.20 9.14 1.88
CA TRP A 306 -34.57 9.92 2.93
C TRP A 306 -35.58 10.53 3.92
N PHE A 307 -36.74 11.00 3.42
CA PHE A 307 -37.72 11.74 4.23
C PHE A 307 -38.33 10.91 5.36
N ARG A 308 -38.42 11.50 6.55
CA ARG A 308 -38.84 10.80 7.78
C ARG A 308 -39.66 11.64 8.77
N GLU A 309 -40.24 12.76 8.30
CA GLU A 309 -41.03 13.72 9.09
C GLU A 309 -42.11 13.08 9.97
N PHE A 310 -42.82 12.08 9.45
CA PHE A 310 -43.85 11.36 10.22
C PHE A 310 -43.29 10.74 11.51
N TYR A 311 -42.10 10.15 11.44
CA TYR A 311 -41.46 9.50 12.58
C TYR A 311 -40.74 10.49 13.49
N LEU A 312 -40.25 11.62 12.96
CA LEU A 312 -39.70 12.72 13.77
C LEU A 312 -40.79 13.29 14.69
N GLU A 313 -41.96 13.59 14.12
CA GLU A 313 -43.11 14.09 14.88
C GLU A 313 -43.60 13.05 15.91
N SER A 314 -43.75 11.78 15.49
CA SER A 314 -44.22 10.71 16.39
C SER A 314 -43.23 10.42 17.53
N SER A 315 -41.93 10.56 17.30
CA SER A 315 -40.88 10.24 18.29
C SER A 315 -40.45 11.46 19.11
N ARG A 316 -40.92 12.67 18.73
CA ARG A 316 -40.55 13.95 19.36
C ARG A 316 -39.03 14.20 19.41
N VAL A 317 -38.35 13.82 18.33
CA VAL A 317 -36.91 14.07 18.15
C VAL A 317 -36.70 15.03 16.99
N ILE A 318 -35.65 15.84 17.07
CA ILE A 318 -35.31 16.82 16.04
C ILE A 318 -34.80 16.10 14.78
N GLN A 319 -33.95 15.08 14.96
CA GLN A 319 -33.43 14.28 13.86
C GLN A 319 -33.01 12.88 14.34
N PHE A 320 -33.00 11.90 13.44
CA PHE A 320 -32.44 10.57 13.66
C PHE A 320 -30.96 10.52 13.25
N PRO A 321 -30.16 9.63 13.84
CA PRO A 321 -28.75 9.51 13.48
C PRO A 321 -28.60 8.84 12.11
N ILE A 322 -27.44 9.01 11.46
CA ILE A 322 -27.22 8.61 10.06
C ILE A 322 -27.38 7.10 9.82
N GLU A 323 -27.22 6.26 10.85
CA GLU A 323 -27.44 4.81 10.76
C GLU A 323 -28.91 4.44 10.55
N CYS A 324 -29.83 5.42 10.67
CA CYS A 324 -31.24 5.29 10.34
C CYS A 324 -31.57 5.88 8.96
N SER A 325 -30.60 6.46 8.25
CA SER A 325 -30.78 7.00 6.91
C SER A 325 -30.58 5.89 5.88
N LEU A 326 -31.63 5.57 5.13
CA LEU A 326 -31.59 4.53 4.10
C LEU A 326 -30.48 4.77 3.07
N PRO A 327 -30.31 5.97 2.48
CA PRO A 327 -29.19 6.24 1.57
C PRO A 327 -27.83 5.92 2.19
N TRP A 328 -27.56 6.36 3.42
CA TRP A 328 -26.30 6.05 4.12
C TRP A 328 -26.14 4.56 4.42
N MET A 329 -27.18 3.88 4.93
CA MET A 329 -27.14 2.44 5.20
C MET A 329 -26.78 1.61 3.97
N LEU A 330 -27.16 2.07 2.77
CA LEU A 330 -26.79 1.43 1.52
C LEU A 330 -25.31 1.69 1.18
N VAL A 331 -24.82 2.92 1.28
CA VAL A 331 -23.38 3.24 1.10
C VAL A 331 -22.52 2.42 2.07
N ASP A 332 -22.90 2.42 3.34
CA ASP A 332 -22.18 1.76 4.42
C ASP A 332 -22.10 0.25 4.21
N TYR A 333 -23.22 -0.37 3.81
CA TYR A 333 -23.27 -1.77 3.44
C TYR A 333 -22.31 -2.11 2.28
N VAL A 334 -22.26 -1.27 1.23
CA VAL A 334 -21.37 -1.53 0.09
C VAL A 334 -19.90 -1.55 0.54
N LEU A 335 -19.50 -0.62 1.41
CA LEU A 335 -18.15 -0.54 1.95
C LEU A 335 -17.80 -1.75 2.84
N GLU A 336 -18.73 -2.22 3.67
CA GLU A 336 -18.51 -3.32 4.61
C GLU A 336 -18.64 -4.71 3.98
N SER A 337 -19.39 -4.85 2.88
CA SER A 337 -19.65 -6.15 2.25
C SER A 337 -18.42 -6.83 1.62
N HIS A 338 -17.33 -6.08 1.41
CA HIS A 338 -16.12 -6.50 0.69
C HIS A 338 -16.39 -7.18 -0.66
N ASN A 339 -17.55 -6.94 -1.28
CA ASN A 339 -17.92 -7.55 -2.55
C ASN A 339 -17.41 -6.69 -3.71
N ALA A 340 -16.40 -7.18 -4.44
CA ALA A 340 -15.78 -6.47 -5.55
C ALA A 340 -16.75 -6.00 -6.64
N GLY A 341 -17.86 -6.72 -6.87
CA GLY A 341 -18.83 -6.36 -7.90
C GLY A 341 -19.74 -5.19 -7.52
N ILE A 342 -20.11 -5.09 -6.24
CA ILE A 342 -21.03 -4.04 -5.76
C ILE A 342 -20.26 -2.74 -5.48
N LEU A 343 -18.98 -2.85 -5.13
CA LEU A 343 -18.13 -1.72 -4.77
C LEU A 343 -18.07 -0.62 -5.85
N GLU A 344 -18.13 -0.98 -7.13
CA GLU A 344 -18.16 -0.02 -8.24
C GLU A 344 -19.41 0.89 -8.20
N SER A 345 -20.48 0.43 -7.53
CA SER A 345 -21.75 1.15 -7.37
C SER A 345 -21.85 1.93 -6.05
N VAL A 346 -20.78 2.04 -5.26
CA VAL A 346 -20.81 2.69 -3.93
C VAL A 346 -21.27 4.16 -3.97
N LEU A 347 -21.09 4.84 -5.09
CA LEU A 347 -21.53 6.23 -5.28
C LEU A 347 -23.00 6.35 -5.68
N ILE A 348 -23.63 5.28 -6.16
CA ILE A 348 -25.00 5.32 -6.65
C ILE A 348 -26.00 5.71 -5.56
N PRO A 349 -25.94 5.15 -4.32
CA PRO A 349 -26.88 5.56 -3.28
C PRO A 349 -26.77 7.03 -2.88
N PHE A 350 -25.64 7.70 -3.12
CA PHE A 350 -25.54 9.15 -2.91
C PHE A 350 -26.44 9.95 -3.85
N ASP A 351 -26.81 9.40 -5.01
CA ASP A 351 -27.74 10.06 -5.94
C ASP A 351 -29.16 10.15 -5.37
N ILE A 352 -29.50 9.33 -4.37
CA ILE A 352 -30.77 9.48 -3.64
C ILE A 352 -30.81 10.83 -2.91
N TYR A 353 -29.68 11.34 -2.40
CA TYR A 353 -29.65 12.67 -1.81
C TYR A 353 -29.86 13.78 -2.85
N ASN A 354 -29.40 13.59 -4.09
CA ASN A 354 -29.70 14.53 -5.18
C ASN A 354 -31.21 14.59 -5.43
N ASP A 355 -31.88 13.43 -5.45
CA ASP A 355 -33.33 13.35 -5.59
C ASP A 355 -34.06 14.03 -4.43
N SER A 356 -33.66 13.71 -3.18
CA SER A 356 -34.26 14.30 -1.98
C SER A 356 -34.09 15.82 -1.96
N ALA A 357 -32.92 16.32 -2.34
CA ALA A 357 -32.64 17.75 -2.41
C ALA A 357 -33.49 18.45 -3.47
N GLN A 358 -33.63 17.83 -4.66
CA GLN A 358 -34.48 18.33 -5.72
C GLN A 358 -35.95 18.38 -5.26
N GLN A 359 -36.44 17.32 -4.61
CA GLN A 359 -37.80 17.31 -4.03
C GLN A 359 -37.97 18.40 -2.96
N ALA A 360 -37.02 18.55 -2.04
CA ALA A 360 -37.07 19.55 -0.98
C ALA A 360 -37.17 20.98 -1.54
N LEU A 361 -36.35 21.31 -2.55
CA LEU A 361 -36.27 22.66 -3.13
C LEU A 361 -37.40 22.97 -4.12
N VAL A 362 -37.73 22.03 -5.01
CA VAL A 362 -38.62 22.31 -6.15
C VAL A 362 -40.07 21.90 -5.87
N VAL A 363 -40.27 20.75 -5.22
CA VAL A 363 -41.60 20.19 -4.95
C VAL A 363 -42.16 20.71 -3.62
N LEU A 364 -41.44 20.45 -2.52
CA LEU A 364 -41.86 20.83 -1.17
C LEU A 364 -41.62 22.31 -0.86
N LYS A 365 -40.64 22.91 -1.54
CA LYS A 365 -40.21 24.31 -1.38
C LYS A 365 -39.87 24.65 0.07
N GLN A 366 -39.21 23.72 0.77
CA GLN A 366 -38.79 23.87 2.16
C GLN A 366 -37.27 23.92 2.25
N ARG A 367 -36.75 25.05 2.74
CA ARG A 367 -35.31 25.25 2.88
C ARG A 367 -34.69 24.37 3.97
N PHE A 368 -35.34 24.25 5.12
CA PHE A 368 -34.79 23.50 6.26
C PHE A 368 -34.53 22.03 5.92
N LEU A 369 -35.39 21.41 5.09
CA LEU A 369 -35.19 20.04 4.60
C LEU A 369 -33.92 19.93 3.76
N TYR A 370 -33.65 20.91 2.90
CA TYR A 370 -32.40 20.94 2.14
C TYR A 370 -31.19 21.15 3.06
N ASP A 371 -31.29 22.06 4.03
CA ASP A 371 -30.19 22.32 4.99
C ASP A 371 -29.84 21.03 5.79
N GLU A 372 -30.84 20.22 6.15
CA GLU A 372 -30.64 18.92 6.79
C GLU A 372 -30.04 17.86 5.86
N ILE A 373 -30.50 17.79 4.61
CA ILE A 373 -29.92 16.89 3.58
C ILE A 373 -28.45 17.25 3.34
N GLU A 374 -28.14 18.54 3.19
CA GLU A 374 -26.78 19.04 2.97
C GLU A 374 -25.87 18.67 4.14
N ALA A 375 -26.31 18.91 5.37
CA ALA A 375 -25.54 18.56 6.56
C ALA A 375 -25.29 17.05 6.70
N GLU A 376 -26.29 16.22 6.38
CA GLU A 376 -26.15 14.76 6.41
C GLU A 376 -25.19 14.26 5.32
N VAL A 377 -25.29 14.81 4.10
CA VAL A 377 -24.39 14.48 2.98
C VAL A 377 -22.95 14.86 3.31
N ASP A 378 -22.71 16.06 3.83
CA ASP A 378 -21.35 16.51 4.18
C ASP A 378 -20.71 15.55 5.19
N HIS A 379 -21.45 15.17 6.24
CA HIS A 379 -20.95 14.22 7.23
C HIS A 379 -20.74 12.81 6.67
N CYS A 380 -21.72 12.29 5.93
CA CYS A 380 -21.67 10.95 5.33
C CYS A 380 -20.55 10.84 4.29
N PHE A 381 -20.34 11.87 3.47
CA PHE A 381 -19.33 11.86 2.42
C PHE A 381 -17.91 11.86 3.02
N ASP A 382 -17.68 12.60 4.11
CA ASP A 382 -16.41 12.56 4.85
C ASP A 382 -16.11 11.17 5.42
N ILE A 383 -17.11 10.52 6.03
CA ILE A 383 -17.00 9.15 6.53
C ILE A 383 -16.75 8.18 5.37
N PHE A 384 -17.47 8.33 4.26
CA PHE A 384 -17.30 7.52 3.06
C PHE A 384 -15.87 7.59 2.51
N VAL A 385 -15.33 8.80 2.29
CA VAL A 385 -13.96 8.98 1.81
C VAL A 385 -12.97 8.35 2.78
N SER A 386 -13.19 8.49 4.10
CA SER A 386 -12.36 7.85 5.13
C SER A 386 -12.37 6.33 5.03
N LYS A 387 -13.56 5.71 5.06
CA LYS A 387 -13.71 4.25 5.01
C LYS A 387 -13.20 3.68 3.68
N LEU A 388 -13.47 4.36 2.57
CA LEU A 388 -13.00 3.96 1.24
C LEU A 388 -11.46 3.98 1.19
N CYS A 389 -10.82 5.05 1.66
CA CYS A 389 -9.37 5.15 1.72
C CYS A 389 -8.75 4.08 2.61
N ASP A 390 -9.30 3.84 3.80
CA ASP A 390 -8.83 2.77 4.70
C ASP A 390 -8.93 1.39 4.01
N THR A 391 -10.02 1.15 3.27
CA THR A 391 -10.22 -0.11 2.54
C THR A 391 -9.24 -0.26 1.37
N ILE A 392 -9.05 0.78 0.57
CA ILE A 392 -8.07 0.83 -0.53
C ILE A 392 -6.67 0.55 0.01
N PHE A 393 -6.24 1.30 1.03
CA PHE A 393 -4.91 1.16 1.61
C PHE A 393 -4.69 -0.26 2.16
N THR A 394 -5.67 -0.79 2.91
CA THR A 394 -5.61 -2.14 3.46
C THR A 394 -5.50 -3.20 2.36
N TYR A 395 -6.27 -3.08 1.28
CA TYR A 395 -6.22 -4.00 0.15
C TYR A 395 -4.85 -4.00 -0.53
N TYR A 396 -4.34 -2.83 -0.92
CA TYR A 396 -3.05 -2.74 -1.63
C TYR A 396 -1.86 -3.11 -0.72
N LYS A 397 -1.93 -2.81 0.59
CA LYS A 397 -0.92 -3.26 1.57
C LYS A 397 -0.92 -4.79 1.72
N SER A 398 -2.11 -5.39 1.82
CA SER A 398 -2.26 -6.85 1.90
C SER A 398 -1.76 -7.52 0.63
N TRP A 399 -2.09 -6.97 -0.54
CA TRP A 399 -1.66 -7.49 -1.83
C TRP A 399 -0.13 -7.43 -1.98
N ALA A 400 0.48 -6.32 -1.54
CA ALA A 400 1.93 -6.17 -1.53
C ALA A 400 2.61 -7.19 -0.60
N ALA A 401 2.11 -7.34 0.63
CA ALA A 401 2.62 -8.30 1.60
C ALA A 401 2.53 -9.74 1.09
N SER A 402 1.35 -10.13 0.59
CA SER A 402 1.10 -11.45 0.01
C SER A 402 2.09 -11.79 -1.12
N LYS A 403 2.42 -10.83 -1.99
CA LYS A 403 3.41 -11.01 -3.06
C LYS A 403 4.86 -11.15 -2.58
N LEU A 404 5.19 -10.53 -1.45
CA LEU A 404 6.54 -10.56 -0.89
C LEU A 404 6.79 -11.79 0.01
N LEU A 405 5.76 -12.60 0.28
CA LEU A 405 5.95 -13.86 0.99
C LEU A 405 6.77 -14.85 0.17
N ASP A 406 7.69 -15.52 0.85
CA ASP A 406 8.55 -16.51 0.22
C ASP A 406 7.74 -17.71 -0.31
N THR A 407 8.00 -18.08 -1.57
CA THR A 407 7.26 -19.16 -2.23
C THR A 407 7.51 -20.53 -1.61
N SER A 408 8.69 -20.78 -1.03
CA SER A 408 9.00 -22.04 -0.34
C SER A 408 8.29 -22.11 1.01
N PHE A 409 8.14 -20.98 1.71
CA PHE A 409 7.28 -20.89 2.90
C PHE A 409 5.82 -21.22 2.58
N LEU A 410 5.28 -20.64 1.50
CA LEU A 410 3.90 -20.92 1.08
C LEU A 410 3.70 -22.38 0.68
N PHE A 411 4.68 -23.00 0.00
CA PHE A 411 4.61 -24.42 -0.38
C PHE A 411 4.67 -25.37 0.83
N ALA A 412 5.33 -24.98 1.91
CA ALA A 412 5.44 -25.78 3.13
C ALA A 412 4.16 -25.78 3.99
N LEU A 413 3.17 -24.94 3.66
CA LEU A 413 1.93 -24.77 4.42
C LEU A 413 0.77 -25.49 3.75
N ASP A 414 0.01 -26.26 4.53
CA ASP A 414 -1.17 -26.97 4.03
C ASP A 414 -2.32 -26.04 3.60
N ASN A 415 -2.41 -24.83 4.18
CA ASN A 415 -3.47 -23.84 3.93
C ASN A 415 -2.89 -22.50 3.41
N GLY A 416 -2.14 -22.52 2.31
CA GLY A 416 -1.56 -21.30 1.70
C GLY A 416 -2.59 -20.25 1.24
N GLU A 417 -3.83 -20.67 0.97
CA GLU A 417 -4.93 -19.79 0.54
C GLU A 417 -5.26 -18.67 1.53
N ARG A 418 -5.00 -18.88 2.83
CA ARG A 418 -5.23 -17.84 3.88
C ARG A 418 -4.39 -16.57 3.69
N TYR A 419 -3.31 -16.67 2.92
CA TYR A 419 -2.43 -15.54 2.61
C TYR A 419 -2.72 -14.92 1.23
N SER A 420 -3.66 -15.50 0.48
CA SER A 420 -4.11 -14.94 -0.78
C SER A 420 -5.05 -13.77 -0.53
N VAL A 421 -4.99 -12.77 -1.40
CA VAL A 421 -5.85 -11.57 -1.32
C VAL A 421 -6.79 -11.60 -2.52
N GLU A 422 -8.10 -11.61 -2.24
CA GLU A 422 -9.12 -11.60 -3.28
C GLU A 422 -9.07 -10.30 -4.10
N PRO A 423 -9.05 -10.35 -5.44
CA PRO A 423 -8.98 -9.16 -6.27
C PRO A 423 -10.18 -8.23 -6.09
N MET A 424 -9.91 -6.96 -5.78
CA MET A 424 -10.92 -5.88 -5.67
C MET A 424 -10.86 -4.94 -6.88
N ARG A 425 -12.00 -4.33 -7.23
CA ARG A 425 -12.16 -3.46 -8.41
C ARG A 425 -12.20 -1.97 -8.03
N PHE A 426 -11.05 -1.41 -7.67
CA PHE A 426 -10.94 0.02 -7.34
C PHE A 426 -10.68 0.93 -8.55
N THR A 427 -10.24 0.36 -9.68
CA THR A 427 -9.70 1.13 -10.82
C THR A 427 -10.67 2.20 -11.36
N THR A 428 -11.97 1.93 -11.38
CA THR A 428 -12.98 2.90 -11.82
C THR A 428 -13.08 4.06 -10.84
N LEU A 429 -13.20 3.77 -9.53
CA LEU A 429 -13.26 4.77 -8.46
C LEU A 429 -12.01 5.66 -8.41
N LEU A 430 -10.82 5.08 -8.58
CA LEU A 430 -9.55 5.82 -8.59
C LEU A 430 -9.39 6.78 -9.79
N LYS A 431 -10.20 6.60 -10.85
CA LYS A 431 -10.19 7.43 -12.05
C LYS A 431 -11.29 8.51 -12.06
N MET A 432 -12.20 8.50 -11.08
CA MET A 432 -13.31 9.43 -11.02
C MET A 432 -12.87 10.83 -10.57
N THR A 433 -12.93 11.80 -11.49
CA THR A 433 -12.61 13.21 -11.21
C THR A 433 -13.84 14.11 -11.08
N ARG A 434 -15.03 13.56 -11.35
CA ARG A 434 -16.28 14.33 -11.49
C ARG A 434 -17.47 13.56 -10.95
N VAL A 435 -17.69 13.66 -9.63
CA VAL A 435 -18.88 13.16 -8.95
C VAL A 435 -19.86 14.33 -8.74
N LYS A 436 -21.08 14.20 -9.25
CA LYS A 436 -22.14 15.21 -9.07
C LYS A 436 -22.92 14.93 -7.80
N LEU A 437 -22.87 15.84 -6.84
CA LEU A 437 -23.58 15.70 -5.57
C LEU A 437 -24.04 17.06 -5.05
N LEU A 438 -25.34 17.22 -4.82
CA LEU A 438 -26.00 18.47 -4.38
C LEU A 438 -25.58 19.69 -5.23
N GLY A 439 -25.46 19.49 -6.54
CA GLY A 439 -25.02 20.52 -7.49
C GLY A 439 -23.50 20.81 -7.50
N ARG A 440 -22.73 20.20 -6.59
CA ARG A 440 -21.27 20.29 -6.54
C ARG A 440 -20.63 19.27 -7.50
N MET A 441 -19.44 19.59 -8.00
CA MET A 441 -18.59 18.68 -8.79
C MET A 441 -17.39 18.29 -7.95
N ILE A 442 -17.41 17.09 -7.38
CA ILE A 442 -16.37 16.59 -6.46
C ILE A 442 -15.33 15.79 -7.24
N ASP A 443 -14.06 16.14 -7.06
CA ASP A 443 -12.92 15.36 -7.57
C ASP A 443 -12.52 14.28 -6.55
N LEU A 444 -13.16 13.11 -6.67
CA LEU A 444 -12.90 11.97 -5.77
C LEU A 444 -11.46 11.49 -5.87
N ARG A 445 -10.86 11.48 -7.07
CA ARG A 445 -9.46 11.10 -7.28
C ARG A 445 -8.51 12.00 -6.49
N SER A 446 -8.73 13.31 -6.50
CA SER A 446 -7.93 14.26 -5.72
C SER A 446 -8.04 13.98 -4.21
N LEU A 447 -9.26 13.79 -3.70
CA LEU A 447 -9.50 13.49 -2.29
C LEU A 447 -8.83 12.18 -1.84
N ILE A 448 -8.93 11.13 -2.66
CA ILE A 448 -8.25 9.85 -2.39
C ILE A 448 -6.72 10.06 -2.43
N THR A 449 -6.20 10.80 -3.40
CA THR A 449 -4.75 11.04 -3.54
C THR A 449 -4.18 11.78 -2.34
N GLU A 450 -4.83 12.85 -1.90
CA GLU A 450 -4.44 13.62 -0.71
C GLU A 450 -4.40 12.72 0.54
N ARG A 451 -5.45 11.90 0.71
CA ARG A 451 -5.54 11.00 1.86
C ARG A 451 -4.52 9.87 1.81
N MET A 452 -4.26 9.30 0.63
CA MET A 452 -3.19 8.30 0.45
C MET A 452 -1.83 8.91 0.80
N ASN A 453 -1.52 10.12 0.30
CA ASN A 453 -0.29 10.84 0.63
C ASN A 453 -0.08 11.00 2.14
N LYS A 454 -1.15 11.28 2.89
CA LYS A 454 -1.13 11.36 4.35
C LYS A 454 -0.91 9.99 4.99
N VAL A 455 -1.70 8.98 4.61
CA VAL A 455 -1.63 7.63 5.19
C VAL A 455 -0.26 6.98 4.98
N PHE A 456 0.38 7.18 3.82
CA PHE A 456 1.74 6.67 3.60
C PHE A 456 2.76 7.32 4.55
N ARG A 457 2.68 8.64 4.79
CA ARG A 457 3.55 9.33 5.75
C ARG A 457 3.29 8.87 7.18
N ASP A 458 2.02 8.83 7.59
CA ASP A 458 1.61 8.33 8.90
C ASP A 458 2.08 6.88 9.13
N ASN A 459 2.05 6.03 8.09
CA ASN A 459 2.56 4.66 8.20
C ASN A 459 4.08 4.63 8.30
N ILE A 460 4.83 5.43 7.54
CA ILE A 460 6.30 5.50 7.65
C ILE A 460 6.70 5.96 9.06
N GLU A 461 6.04 7.00 9.59
CA GLU A 461 6.24 7.51 10.94
C GLU A 461 6.06 6.40 11.98
N PHE A 462 4.93 5.69 11.91
CA PHE A 462 4.64 4.55 12.77
C PHE A 462 5.73 3.45 12.71
N LEU A 463 6.26 3.16 11.53
CA LEU A 463 7.31 2.14 11.37
C LEU A 463 8.63 2.57 12.04
N TYR A 464 8.98 3.86 11.99
CA TYR A 464 10.13 4.39 12.72
C TYR A 464 9.91 4.39 14.23
N ASP A 465 8.76 4.87 14.72
CA ASP A 465 8.40 4.80 16.15
C ASP A 465 8.47 3.37 16.68
N ARG A 466 8.01 2.41 15.88
CA ARG A 466 8.10 0.98 16.20
C ARG A 466 9.55 0.52 16.31
N PHE A 467 10.41 0.88 15.37
CA PHE A 467 11.83 0.53 15.42
C PHE A 467 12.53 1.16 16.64
N GLU A 468 12.20 2.41 16.95
CA GLU A 468 12.73 3.15 18.11
C GLU A 468 12.35 2.54 19.47
N SER A 469 11.26 1.77 19.51
CA SER A 469 10.85 1.00 20.70
C SER A 469 11.55 -0.36 20.85
N GLN A 470 12.34 -0.80 19.87
CA GLN A 470 12.97 -2.13 19.82
C GLN A 470 14.50 -2.06 19.81
N ASP A 471 15.17 -3.21 19.83
CA ASP A 471 16.64 -3.29 19.71
C ASP A 471 17.09 -3.25 18.24
N LEU A 472 18.41 -3.11 18.04
CA LEU A 472 19.02 -2.99 16.72
C LEU A 472 18.72 -4.18 15.79
N CYS A 473 18.40 -5.37 16.31
CA CYS A 473 18.09 -6.54 15.49
C CYS A 473 16.78 -6.37 14.71
N ALA A 474 15.87 -5.49 15.18
CA ALA A 474 14.60 -5.19 14.53
C ALA A 474 14.76 -4.44 13.18
N ILE A 475 15.97 -4.04 12.80
CA ILE A 475 16.22 -3.35 11.53
C ILE A 475 15.82 -4.17 10.29
N VAL A 476 15.89 -5.50 10.39
CA VAL A 476 15.44 -6.42 9.33
C VAL A 476 13.91 -6.41 9.23
N GLU A 477 13.21 -6.31 10.36
CA GLU A 477 11.75 -6.15 10.37
C GLU A 477 11.36 -4.79 9.75
N LEU A 478 12.06 -3.72 10.13
CA LEU A 478 11.85 -2.38 9.58
C LEU A 478 12.01 -2.36 8.05
N GLU A 479 13.10 -2.95 7.53
CA GLU A 479 13.32 -3.07 6.08
C GLU A 479 12.16 -3.80 5.40
N ASN A 480 11.79 -4.97 5.90
CA ASN A 480 10.70 -5.77 5.32
C ASN A 480 9.34 -5.03 5.33
N LEU A 481 9.03 -4.30 6.41
CA LEU A 481 7.80 -3.50 6.50
C LEU A 481 7.81 -2.30 5.55
N LEU A 482 8.95 -1.62 5.41
CA LEU A 482 9.14 -0.52 4.47
C LEU A 482 9.09 -1.00 3.02
N ASP A 483 9.68 -2.16 2.69
CA ASP A 483 9.59 -2.76 1.36
C ASP A 483 8.15 -3.13 1.00
N THR A 484 7.41 -3.68 1.97
CA THR A 484 5.97 -3.95 1.79
C THR A 484 5.20 -2.66 1.53
N LEU A 485 5.51 -1.58 2.24
CA LEU A 485 4.87 -0.28 2.04
C LEU A 485 5.24 0.34 0.69
N LYS A 486 6.51 0.27 0.30
CA LYS A 486 7.02 0.70 -1.00
C LYS A 486 6.32 -0.04 -2.14
N HIS A 487 6.17 -1.36 -2.03
CA HIS A 487 5.49 -2.12 -3.07
C HIS A 487 3.99 -1.80 -3.15
N ALA A 488 3.33 -1.52 -2.02
CA ALA A 488 1.95 -1.03 -2.02
C ALA A 488 1.83 0.35 -2.70
N HIS A 489 2.80 1.24 -2.46
CA HIS A 489 2.91 2.53 -3.15
C HIS A 489 3.08 2.36 -4.65
N GLU A 490 3.96 1.46 -5.11
CA GLU A 490 4.18 1.15 -6.53
C GLU A 490 2.92 0.62 -7.22
N LEU A 491 2.12 -0.20 -6.52
CA LEU A 491 0.86 -0.72 -7.06
C LEU A 491 -0.20 0.37 -7.18
N LEU A 492 -0.33 1.26 -6.19
CA LEU A 492 -1.28 2.37 -6.20
C LEU A 492 -0.89 3.48 -7.19
N SER A 493 0.40 3.76 -7.34
CA SER A 493 0.93 4.80 -8.23
C SER A 493 0.68 4.53 -9.72
N ARG A 494 0.19 3.33 -10.07
CA ARG A 494 -0.26 2.99 -11.43
C ARG A 494 -1.56 3.70 -11.81
N ASP A 495 -2.44 3.90 -10.84
CA ASP A 495 -3.77 4.50 -11.03
C ASP A 495 -3.86 5.92 -10.43
N LEU A 496 -3.12 6.21 -9.36
CA LEU A 496 -3.09 7.49 -8.65
C LEU A 496 -1.76 8.24 -8.83
N SER A 497 -1.83 9.57 -8.78
CA SER A 497 -0.65 10.44 -8.83
C SER A 497 -0.20 10.81 -7.40
N ILE A 498 0.40 9.85 -6.70
CA ILE A 498 0.90 9.99 -5.33
C ILE A 498 2.33 10.56 -5.36
N ASP A 499 2.76 11.27 -4.32
CA ASP A 499 4.15 11.76 -4.25
C ASP A 499 5.14 10.60 -4.31
N SER A 500 6.37 10.83 -4.77
CA SER A 500 7.40 9.78 -4.81
C SER A 500 7.63 9.18 -3.42
N PHE A 501 7.64 7.86 -3.31
CA PHE A 501 7.97 7.16 -2.06
C PHE A 501 9.35 7.58 -1.51
N SER A 502 10.32 7.83 -2.40
CA SER A 502 11.64 8.31 -1.98
C SER A 502 11.59 9.70 -1.33
N LEU A 503 10.69 10.57 -1.77
CA LEU A 503 10.50 11.89 -1.18
C LEU A 503 9.85 11.75 0.20
N MET A 504 8.78 10.97 0.31
CA MET A 504 8.11 10.70 1.58
C MET A 504 9.08 10.09 2.61
N LEU A 505 9.87 9.09 2.19
CA LEU A 505 10.84 8.45 3.08
C LEU A 505 11.91 9.42 3.56
N ASN A 506 12.47 10.24 2.67
CA ASN A 506 13.47 11.25 3.04
C ASN A 506 12.89 12.35 3.94
N GLU A 507 11.62 12.71 3.75
CA GLU A 507 10.89 13.63 4.63
C GLU A 507 10.83 13.09 6.06
N MET A 508 10.35 11.86 6.23
CA MET A 508 10.20 11.22 7.55
C MET A 508 11.54 10.84 8.19
N GLN A 509 12.59 10.62 7.39
CA GLN A 509 13.96 10.43 7.88
C GLN A 509 14.66 11.74 8.28
N GLU A 510 14.01 12.90 8.12
CA GLU A 510 14.59 14.24 8.29
C GLU A 510 15.80 14.50 7.37
N ASN A 511 15.83 13.83 6.21
CA ASN A 511 16.96 13.79 5.28
C ASN A 511 16.76 14.70 4.05
N ILE A 512 15.93 15.75 4.16
CA ILE A 512 15.69 16.69 3.06
C ILE A 512 16.79 17.75 2.97
N SER A 513 17.36 18.17 4.10
CA SER A 513 18.36 19.24 4.14
C SER A 513 19.65 18.85 3.44
N LEU A 514 20.03 19.54 2.37
CA LEU A 514 21.26 19.30 1.59
C LEU A 514 22.56 19.34 2.43
N VAL A 515 22.51 19.96 3.60
CA VAL A 515 23.68 20.13 4.50
C VAL A 515 23.71 19.08 5.60
N SER A 516 22.59 18.38 5.86
CA SER A 516 22.52 17.31 6.85
C SER A 516 22.86 15.96 6.21
N TYR A 517 23.83 15.28 6.82
CA TYR A 517 24.16 13.88 6.54
C TYR A 517 23.62 12.94 7.62
N SER A 518 23.18 13.48 8.77
CA SER A 518 22.51 12.71 9.82
C SER A 518 21.02 12.56 9.49
N SER A 519 20.54 11.31 9.47
CA SER A 519 19.12 10.98 9.40
C SER A 519 18.61 10.49 10.76
N ARG A 520 17.28 10.55 10.96
CA ARG A 520 16.59 9.97 12.14
C ARG A 520 17.04 8.53 12.40
N LEU A 521 17.03 7.70 11.34
CA LEU A 521 17.45 6.31 11.43
C LEU A 521 18.93 6.14 11.78
N ALA A 522 19.84 6.92 11.19
CA ALA A 522 21.28 6.82 11.50
C ALA A 522 21.55 7.19 12.96
N SER A 523 20.91 8.26 13.45
CA SER A 523 20.99 8.71 14.84
C SER A 523 20.44 7.65 15.81
N GLN A 524 19.31 7.01 15.44
CA GLN A 524 18.73 5.94 16.25
C GLN A 524 19.61 4.69 16.30
N ILE A 525 20.19 4.28 15.17
CA ILE A 525 21.16 3.16 15.13
C ILE A 525 22.35 3.49 16.02
N TRP A 526 22.90 4.70 15.95
CA TRP A 526 24.00 5.14 16.81
C TRP A 526 23.62 5.12 18.30
N SER A 527 22.42 5.59 18.64
CA SER A 527 21.88 5.54 20.01
C SER A 527 21.78 4.11 20.54
N GLU A 528 21.19 3.19 19.77
CA GLU A 528 21.10 1.77 20.16
C GLU A 528 22.47 1.10 20.21
N MET A 529 23.41 1.50 19.34
CA MET A 529 24.79 1.04 19.40
C MET A 529 25.44 1.39 20.74
N GLN A 530 25.31 2.64 21.18
CA GLN A 530 25.93 3.15 22.41
C GLN A 530 25.24 2.61 23.67
N ASN A 531 23.91 2.59 23.69
CA ASN A 531 23.11 2.33 24.88
C ASN A 531 22.83 0.84 25.12
N ASP A 532 22.76 0.01 24.07
CA ASP A 532 22.43 -1.41 24.20
C ASP A 532 23.46 -2.35 23.54
N PHE A 533 23.77 -2.16 22.25
CA PHE A 533 24.55 -3.13 21.49
C PHE A 533 25.97 -3.30 22.04
N LEU A 534 26.74 -2.21 22.11
CA LEU A 534 28.15 -2.25 22.50
C LEU A 534 28.35 -2.71 23.96
N PRO A 535 27.49 -2.36 24.93
CA PRO A 535 27.55 -2.95 26.26
C PRO A 535 27.14 -4.44 26.29
N ASN A 536 26.02 -4.80 25.65
CA ASN A 536 25.29 -6.04 25.98
C ASN A 536 25.44 -7.20 24.99
N PHE A 537 25.93 -6.97 23.77
CA PHE A 537 26.12 -8.02 22.75
C PHE A 537 27.52 -8.60 22.76
N ILE A 538 27.66 -9.92 22.62
CA ILE A 538 28.93 -10.65 22.57
C ILE A 538 29.15 -11.21 21.16
N LEU A 539 30.37 -11.09 20.65
CA LEU A 539 30.75 -11.67 19.36
C LEU A 539 31.07 -13.16 19.51
N CYS A 540 30.54 -13.98 18.62
CA CYS A 540 31.02 -15.33 18.33
C CYS A 540 31.69 -15.33 16.95
N ASN A 541 33.02 -15.43 16.93
CA ASN A 541 33.82 -15.36 15.70
C ASN A 541 33.52 -16.53 14.76
N THR A 542 33.22 -17.72 15.31
CA THR A 542 32.93 -18.92 14.53
C THR A 542 31.64 -18.79 13.70
N THR A 543 30.59 -18.19 14.29
CA THR A 543 29.32 -17.99 13.58
C THR A 543 29.24 -16.64 12.88
N GLN A 544 30.21 -15.73 13.10
CA GLN A 544 30.22 -14.35 12.64
C GLN A 544 28.95 -13.58 13.06
N ARG A 545 28.50 -13.80 14.30
CA ARG A 545 27.27 -13.23 14.84
C ARG A 545 27.52 -12.64 16.21
N PHE A 546 26.82 -11.55 16.49
CA PHE A 546 26.68 -11.01 17.83
C PHE A 546 25.40 -11.55 18.47
N THR A 547 25.50 -12.04 19.69
CA THR A 547 24.36 -12.54 20.48
C THR A 547 24.29 -11.81 21.81
N ARG A 548 23.11 -11.70 22.41
CA ARG A 548 22.96 -11.02 23.69
C ARG A 548 23.67 -11.79 24.81
N SER A 549 24.37 -11.09 25.70
CA SER A 549 25.00 -11.71 26.87
C SER A 549 23.95 -12.20 27.88
N ALA A 550 24.18 -13.38 28.47
CA ALA A 550 23.26 -14.01 29.43
C ALA A 550 23.25 -13.37 30.83
N LYS A 551 24.19 -12.46 31.14
CA LYS A 551 24.48 -12.00 32.52
C LYS A 551 24.33 -10.50 32.78
N VAL A 552 24.02 -9.70 31.77
CA VAL A 552 23.77 -8.28 32.01
C VAL A 552 22.36 -8.16 32.59
N PRO A 553 22.18 -7.59 33.80
CA PRO A 553 20.85 -7.18 34.22
C PRO A 553 20.26 -6.34 33.09
N LEU A 554 19.00 -6.57 32.73
CA LEU A 554 18.23 -5.56 32.00
C LEU A 554 18.25 -4.31 32.88
N VAL A 555 19.30 -3.50 32.83
CA VAL A 555 19.16 -2.08 33.11
C VAL A 555 18.22 -1.67 31.99
N PRO A 556 16.93 -1.44 32.28
CA PRO A 556 15.99 -1.14 31.23
C PRO A 556 16.47 0.21 30.72
N VAL A 557 17.12 0.22 29.55
CA VAL A 557 17.11 1.43 28.74
C VAL A 557 15.63 1.72 28.61
N GLN A 558 15.20 2.88 29.12
CA GLN A 558 13.78 3.23 29.21
C GLN A 558 13.29 3.44 27.78
N LYS A 559 12.89 2.34 27.12
CA LYS A 559 12.45 2.37 25.72
C LYS A 559 11.05 2.98 25.64
N PRO A 560 10.74 3.69 24.55
CA PRO A 560 9.37 4.09 24.26
C PRO A 560 8.44 2.88 24.28
N SER A 561 7.18 3.09 24.69
CA SER A 561 6.16 2.05 24.57
C SER A 561 5.92 1.71 23.09
N LEU A 562 5.78 0.42 22.78
CA LEU A 562 5.41 -0.03 21.44
C LEU A 562 4.13 0.67 20.97
N PRO A 563 4.15 1.37 19.82
CA PRO A 563 2.97 2.03 19.30
C PRO A 563 1.90 0.99 18.91
N HIS A 564 0.65 1.24 19.28
CA HIS A 564 -0.48 0.41 18.87
C HIS A 564 -1.05 0.93 17.55
N ALA A 565 -1.12 0.06 16.54
CA ALA A 565 -1.75 0.39 15.27
C ALA A 565 -2.64 -0.74 14.75
N LYS A 566 -3.55 -0.37 13.85
CA LYS A 566 -4.39 -1.30 13.10
C LYS A 566 -3.52 -2.27 12.29
N PRO A 567 -4.00 -3.50 11.98
CA PRO A 567 -3.25 -4.48 11.20
C PRO A 567 -2.74 -3.96 9.85
N ASN A 568 -3.45 -3.00 9.24
CA ASN A 568 -3.10 -2.41 7.95
C ASN A 568 -1.85 -1.52 7.96
N PHE A 569 -1.40 -1.04 9.13
CA PHE A 569 -0.12 -0.32 9.26
C PHE A 569 1.10 -1.26 9.28
N TYR A 570 0.87 -2.58 9.33
CA TYR A 570 1.90 -3.61 9.21
C TYR A 570 1.87 -4.24 7.80
N CYS A 571 1.23 -5.40 7.65
CA CYS A 571 1.17 -6.19 6.41
C CYS A 571 -0.27 -6.37 5.90
N GLY A 572 -1.22 -5.53 6.35
CA GLY A 572 -2.60 -5.53 5.86
C GLY A 572 -3.57 -6.27 6.76
N THR A 573 -3.45 -7.60 6.84
CA THR A 573 -4.32 -8.48 7.64
C THR A 573 -3.59 -9.10 8.83
N GLN A 574 -4.34 -9.63 9.81
CA GLN A 574 -3.75 -10.30 10.97
C GLN A 574 -2.93 -11.54 10.57
N ASP A 575 -3.41 -12.32 9.59
CA ASP A 575 -2.70 -13.51 9.09
C ASP A 575 -1.37 -13.13 8.42
N LEU A 576 -1.37 -12.12 7.54
CA LEU A 576 -0.17 -11.62 6.89
C LEU A 576 0.82 -11.05 7.92
N ASN A 577 0.33 -10.33 8.92
CA ASN A 577 1.16 -9.84 10.03
C ASN A 577 1.84 -11.00 10.76
N ALA A 578 1.12 -12.07 11.07
CA ALA A 578 1.67 -13.24 11.75
C ALA A 578 2.73 -13.96 10.88
N ALA A 579 2.52 -14.04 9.57
CA ALA A 579 3.50 -14.63 8.64
C ALA A 579 4.80 -13.82 8.58
N HIS A 580 4.72 -12.52 8.30
CA HIS A 580 5.91 -11.66 8.25
C HIS A 580 6.58 -11.52 9.63
N GLN A 581 5.83 -11.54 10.72
CA GLN A 581 6.42 -11.56 12.06
C GLN A 581 7.18 -12.87 12.32
N SER A 582 6.73 -14.00 11.79
CA SER A 582 7.45 -15.28 11.91
C SER A 582 8.81 -15.22 11.20
N PHE A 583 8.89 -14.54 10.05
CA PHE A 583 10.15 -14.23 9.39
C PHE A 583 11.04 -13.30 10.25
N ALA A 584 10.50 -12.19 10.76
CA ALA A 584 11.26 -11.25 11.59
C ALA A 584 11.86 -11.92 12.85
N ARG A 585 11.15 -12.86 13.47
CA ARG A 585 11.63 -13.64 14.63
C ARG A 585 12.89 -14.46 14.35
N LEU A 586 13.15 -14.86 13.10
CA LEU A 586 14.38 -15.56 12.73
C LEU A 586 15.62 -14.66 12.88
N HIS A 587 15.43 -13.34 12.85
CA HIS A 587 16.48 -12.32 12.89
C HIS A 587 16.54 -11.56 14.22
N SER A 588 15.66 -11.83 15.19
CA SER A 588 15.63 -11.10 16.47
C SER A 588 16.62 -11.62 17.51
N GLY A 589 17.13 -12.85 17.36
CA GLY A 589 18.00 -13.49 18.35
C GLY A 589 19.49 -13.18 18.22
N PHE A 590 19.91 -12.51 17.16
CA PHE A 590 21.31 -12.20 16.87
C PHE A 590 21.43 -10.99 15.95
N PHE A 591 22.64 -10.43 15.84
CA PHE A 591 23.01 -9.46 14.82
C PHE A 591 24.14 -10.01 13.95
N GLY A 592 24.05 -9.86 12.62
CA GLY A 592 25.07 -10.33 11.67
C GLY A 592 24.90 -9.75 10.27
N MET A 593 25.33 -10.49 9.24
CA MET A 593 25.29 -10.04 7.84
C MET A 593 23.90 -9.56 7.36
N PRO A 594 22.76 -10.24 7.63
CA PRO A 594 21.45 -9.77 7.18
C PRO A 594 21.12 -8.37 7.69
N HIS A 595 21.39 -8.10 8.98
CA HIS A 595 21.16 -6.79 9.59
C HIS A 595 22.06 -5.72 8.99
N MET A 596 23.29 -6.06 8.65
CA MET A 596 24.21 -5.13 8.01
C MET A 596 23.76 -4.77 6.59
N PHE A 597 23.21 -5.71 5.83
CA PHE A 597 22.55 -5.41 4.54
C PHE A 597 21.38 -4.44 4.72
N SER A 598 20.52 -4.66 5.71
CA SER A 598 19.41 -3.75 6.02
C SER A 598 19.88 -2.34 6.35
N ILE A 599 20.95 -2.21 7.15
CA ILE A 599 21.55 -0.91 7.49
C ILE A 599 22.05 -0.19 6.23
N VAL A 600 22.81 -0.87 5.37
CA VAL A 600 23.37 -0.27 4.14
C VAL A 600 22.25 0.18 3.20
N ARG A 601 21.20 -0.64 3.02
CA ARG A 601 20.07 -0.31 2.14
C ARG A 601 19.23 0.84 2.66
N LEU A 602 18.93 0.87 3.96
CA LEU A 602 18.05 1.89 4.56
C LEU A 602 18.74 3.24 4.75
N LEU A 603 20.04 3.26 5.09
CA LEU A 603 20.80 4.51 5.26
C LEU A 603 21.30 5.08 3.93
N GLY A 604 21.60 4.21 2.96
CA GLY A 604 22.17 4.58 1.68
C GLY A 604 23.53 5.30 1.80
N SER A 605 24.02 5.81 0.68
CA SER A 605 25.33 6.48 0.58
C SER A 605 25.41 7.82 1.30
N ARG A 606 24.25 8.42 1.63
CA ARG A 606 24.19 9.76 2.24
C ARG A 606 24.42 9.75 3.75
N SER A 607 23.77 8.83 4.47
CA SER A 607 23.80 8.83 5.95
C SER A 607 24.76 7.81 6.54
N LEU A 608 25.15 6.80 5.78
CA LEU A 608 26.12 5.80 6.21
C LEU A 608 27.50 6.40 6.61
N PRO A 609 28.10 7.37 5.87
CA PRO A 609 29.38 7.96 6.26
C PRO A 609 29.34 8.65 7.63
N TRP A 610 28.21 9.27 7.98
CA TRP A 610 28.03 9.89 9.30
C TRP A 610 28.04 8.85 10.42
N LEU A 611 27.37 7.69 10.23
CA LEU A 611 27.39 6.59 11.20
C LEU A 611 28.80 6.01 11.38
N ILE A 612 29.54 5.80 10.27
CA ILE A 612 30.94 5.37 10.32
C ILE A 612 31.78 6.36 11.14
N ARG A 613 31.61 7.66 10.91
CA ARG A 613 32.33 8.69 11.65
C ARG A 613 32.03 8.64 13.15
N ALA A 614 30.77 8.47 13.54
CA ALA A 614 30.35 8.36 14.95
C ALA A 614 30.97 7.13 15.65
N LEU A 615 31.00 5.98 14.97
CA LEU A 615 31.65 4.76 15.45
C LEU A 615 33.17 4.95 15.65
N LEU A 616 33.84 5.63 14.71
CA LEU A 616 35.27 5.95 14.83
C LEU A 616 35.55 6.93 15.97
N ASP A 617 34.70 7.95 16.15
CA ASP A 617 34.80 8.86 17.30
C ASP A 617 34.65 8.11 18.63
N HIS A 618 33.77 7.10 18.70
CA HIS A 618 33.65 6.25 19.88
C HIS A 618 34.91 5.45 20.19
N ILE A 619 35.57 4.88 19.17
CA ILE A 619 36.88 4.23 19.36
C ILE A 619 37.89 5.23 19.94
N SER A 620 37.98 6.44 19.39
CA SER A 620 38.88 7.48 19.90
C SER A 620 38.56 7.86 21.36
N ASN A 621 37.29 8.09 21.67
CA ASN A 621 36.83 8.48 23.02
C ASN A 621 37.03 7.36 24.05
N LYS A 622 36.79 6.10 23.67
CA LYS A 622 37.05 4.94 24.53
C LYS A 622 38.53 4.73 24.76
N THR A 623 39.36 4.90 23.73
CA THR A 623 40.82 4.86 23.86
C THR A 623 41.33 5.90 24.86
N ALA A 624 40.81 7.14 24.78
CA ALA A 624 41.13 8.21 25.73
C ALA A 624 40.71 7.88 27.17
N THR A 625 39.54 7.25 27.34
CA THR A 625 39.01 6.84 28.65
C THR A 625 39.79 5.67 29.24
N LEU A 626 40.28 4.76 28.39
CA LEU A 626 41.08 3.60 28.80
C LEU A 626 42.48 3.97 29.29
N GLU A 627 43.07 5.07 28.81
CA GLU A 627 44.44 5.45 29.19
C GLU A 627 44.69 5.57 30.69
N PRO A 628 43.95 6.40 31.46
CA PRO A 628 44.17 6.49 32.90
C PRO A 628 43.93 5.15 33.62
N LEU A 629 43.02 4.32 33.11
CA LEU A 629 42.72 3.00 33.70
C LEU A 629 43.87 2.01 33.47
N ILE A 630 44.44 1.99 32.26
CA ILE A 630 45.61 1.19 31.89
C ILE A 630 46.83 1.65 32.69
N THR A 631 47.04 2.97 32.83
CA THR A 631 48.10 3.53 33.66
C THR A 631 47.97 3.07 35.12
N GLY A 632 46.75 3.02 35.67
CA GLY A 632 46.49 2.48 37.01
C GLY A 632 46.79 0.97 37.17
N LEU A 633 46.73 0.18 36.08
CA LEU A 633 47.15 -1.22 36.06
C LEU A 633 48.67 -1.36 35.91
N GLN A 634 49.30 -0.51 35.08
CA GLN A 634 50.76 -0.45 34.90
C GLN A 634 51.49 -0.15 36.22
N GLU A 635 50.97 0.80 37.02
CA GLU A 635 51.56 1.16 38.32
C GLU A 635 51.49 0.05 39.36
N ALA A 636 50.54 -0.88 39.22
CA ALA A 636 50.40 -2.01 40.13
C ALA A 636 51.33 -3.19 39.79
N LEU A 637 51.88 -3.25 38.57
CA LEU A 637 52.77 -4.33 38.16
C LEU A 637 54.19 -4.16 38.72
N PRO A 638 54.94 -5.28 38.90
CA PRO A 638 56.37 -5.24 39.25
C PRO A 638 57.19 -4.41 38.26
N LYS A 639 58.30 -3.83 38.71
CA LYS A 639 59.19 -3.02 37.85
C LYS A 639 59.82 -3.81 36.69
N SER A 640 59.95 -5.13 36.85
CA SER A 640 60.48 -6.04 35.84
C SER A 640 59.81 -7.41 35.99
N ILE A 641 59.38 -8.00 34.88
CA ILE A 641 58.74 -9.32 34.84
C ILE A 641 59.61 -10.28 34.03
N GLY A 642 60.19 -11.29 34.68
CA GLY A 642 61.02 -12.31 34.03
C GLY A 642 60.21 -13.40 33.32
N LEU A 643 60.90 -14.27 32.57
CA LEU A 643 60.33 -15.46 31.95
C LEU A 643 59.92 -16.49 33.02
N LEU A 644 58.86 -17.26 32.75
CA LEU A 644 58.42 -18.35 33.62
C LEU A 644 59.41 -19.54 33.55
N PRO A 645 59.88 -20.07 34.70
CA PRO A 645 60.83 -21.18 34.73
C PRO A 645 60.14 -22.53 34.43
N PHE A 646 60.79 -23.41 33.66
CA PHE A 646 60.27 -24.74 33.34
C PHE A 646 60.31 -25.70 34.54
N ASP A 647 61.23 -25.50 35.50
CA ASP A 647 61.47 -26.40 36.63
C ASP A 647 60.26 -26.54 37.59
N GLY A 648 59.35 -25.56 37.59
CA GLY A 648 58.18 -25.52 38.46
C GLY A 648 56.91 -26.17 37.90
N GLY A 649 56.92 -26.62 36.64
CA GLY A 649 55.73 -27.11 35.92
C GLY A 649 54.59 -26.07 35.83
N VAL A 650 53.45 -26.46 35.26
CA VAL A 650 52.27 -25.58 35.09
C VAL A 650 51.81 -24.98 36.43
N THR A 651 51.80 -25.76 37.50
CA THR A 651 51.35 -25.31 38.83
C THR A 651 52.28 -24.27 39.44
N GLY A 652 53.60 -24.40 39.26
CA GLY A 652 54.57 -23.41 39.71
C GLY A 652 54.48 -22.11 38.91
N CYS A 653 54.34 -22.21 37.59
CA CYS A 653 54.17 -21.06 36.71
C CYS A 653 52.90 -20.26 37.04
N MET A 654 51.75 -20.93 37.22
CA MET A 654 50.50 -20.26 37.59
C MET A 654 50.57 -19.55 38.95
N ARG A 655 51.36 -20.09 39.90
CA ARG A 655 51.61 -19.44 41.19
C ARG A 655 52.43 -18.15 41.01
N LEU A 656 53.51 -18.22 40.24
CA LEU A 656 54.36 -17.07 39.92
C LEU A 656 53.58 -15.98 39.19
N VAL A 657 52.74 -16.34 38.21
CA VAL A 657 51.87 -15.38 37.52
C VAL A 657 50.94 -14.66 38.51
N LYS A 658 50.36 -15.37 39.48
CA LYS A 658 49.49 -14.76 40.51
C LYS A 658 50.25 -13.84 41.47
N GLU A 659 51.47 -14.20 41.83
CA GLU A 659 52.35 -13.36 42.65
C GLU A 659 52.76 -12.09 41.89
N GLN A 660 52.96 -12.18 40.57
CA GLN A 660 53.27 -11.04 39.70
C GLN A 660 52.05 -10.15 39.43
N LEU A 661 50.86 -10.74 39.24
CA LEU A 661 49.59 -10.03 39.03
C LEU A 661 48.94 -9.65 40.37
N THR A 662 49.51 -8.66 41.06
CA THR A 662 49.02 -8.11 42.34
C THR A 662 47.69 -7.35 42.24
N TRP A 663 46.94 -7.50 41.14
CA TRP A 663 45.68 -6.81 40.86
C TRP A 663 44.48 -7.35 41.66
N GLY A 664 44.70 -8.16 42.71
CA GLY A 664 43.65 -8.80 43.51
C GLY A 664 42.67 -7.82 44.15
N THR A 665 43.13 -6.62 44.54
CA THR A 665 42.30 -5.56 45.14
C THR A 665 41.61 -4.64 44.13
N LYS A 666 41.93 -4.74 42.83
CA LYS A 666 41.43 -3.86 41.75
C LYS A 666 40.49 -4.59 40.78
N SER A 667 39.55 -5.39 41.28
CA SER A 667 38.67 -6.22 40.43
C SER A 667 37.79 -5.41 39.48
N GLU A 668 37.23 -4.29 39.96
CA GLU A 668 36.39 -3.39 39.17
C GLU A 668 37.17 -2.74 38.02
N LEU A 669 38.39 -2.28 38.28
CA LEU A 669 39.25 -1.65 37.27
C LEU A 669 39.56 -2.60 36.09
N LYS A 670 39.83 -3.88 36.37
CA LYS A 670 40.06 -4.90 35.32
C LYS A 670 38.82 -5.10 34.46
N GLY A 671 37.65 -5.17 35.08
CA GLY A 671 36.37 -5.31 34.40
C GLY A 671 36.07 -4.12 33.47
N GLU A 672 36.29 -2.89 33.94
CA GLU A 672 36.12 -1.68 33.12
C GLU A 672 37.07 -1.63 31.93
N VAL A 673 38.35 -1.98 32.13
CA VAL A 673 39.33 -2.03 31.02
C VAL A 673 38.93 -3.08 29.99
N LEU A 674 38.55 -4.28 30.43
CA LEU A 674 38.09 -5.34 29.52
C LEU A 674 36.80 -4.96 28.77
N ARG A 675 35.86 -4.26 29.42
CA ARG A 675 34.64 -3.77 28.75
C ARG A 675 34.96 -2.71 27.70
N GLY A 676 35.87 -1.78 28.00
CA GLY A 676 36.32 -0.79 27.02
C GLY A 676 37.04 -1.43 25.82
N ILE A 677 37.93 -2.40 26.06
CA ILE A 677 38.59 -3.17 24.98
C ILE A 677 37.56 -3.95 24.15
N LYS A 678 36.59 -4.57 24.81
CA LYS A 678 35.48 -5.29 24.17
C LYS A 678 34.65 -4.38 23.26
N GLU A 679 34.33 -3.17 23.70
CA GLU A 679 33.58 -2.20 22.88
C GLU A 679 34.38 -1.80 21.63
N ILE A 680 35.67 -1.47 21.77
CA ILE A 680 36.54 -1.15 20.63
C ILE A 680 36.57 -2.32 19.63
N GLY A 681 36.79 -3.55 20.12
CA GLY A 681 36.79 -4.73 19.27
C GLY A 681 35.44 -5.01 18.60
N SER A 682 34.34 -4.74 19.29
CA SER A 682 32.99 -4.90 18.72
C SER A 682 32.74 -3.91 17.58
N VAL A 683 33.15 -2.65 17.73
CA VAL A 683 33.05 -1.64 16.66
C VAL A 683 33.92 -2.02 15.47
N LEU A 684 35.18 -2.42 15.70
CA LEU A 684 36.09 -2.81 14.62
C LEU A 684 35.57 -4.02 13.83
N TYR A 685 35.06 -5.03 14.54
CA TYR A 685 34.46 -6.19 13.88
C TYR A 685 33.18 -5.82 13.13
N TRP A 686 32.34 -4.95 13.70
CA TRP A 686 31.15 -4.42 13.05
C TRP A 686 31.50 -3.66 11.76
N LEU A 687 32.53 -2.81 11.77
CA LEU A 687 33.05 -2.13 10.58
C LEU A 687 33.64 -3.12 9.56
N GLY A 688 34.20 -4.24 10.03
CA GLY A 688 34.62 -5.35 9.17
C GLY A 688 33.43 -6.04 8.47
N LEU A 689 32.32 -6.28 9.17
CA LEU A 689 31.09 -6.79 8.56
C LEU A 689 30.51 -5.79 7.55
N LEU A 690 30.52 -4.50 7.89
CA LEU A 690 30.09 -3.44 6.97
C LEU A 690 30.94 -3.42 5.70
N ASP A 691 32.25 -3.53 5.83
CA ASP A 691 33.18 -3.56 4.70
C ASP A 691 32.94 -4.77 3.77
N ILE A 692 32.61 -5.94 4.32
CA ILE A 692 32.23 -7.12 3.51
C ILE A 692 30.92 -6.83 2.74
N VAL A 693 29.89 -6.33 3.42
CA VAL A 693 28.59 -6.02 2.81
C VAL A 693 28.70 -4.96 1.71
N LEU A 694 29.49 -3.90 1.93
CA LEU A 694 29.72 -2.86 0.94
C LEU A 694 30.42 -3.43 -0.29
N ARG A 695 31.48 -4.23 -0.13
CA ARG A 695 32.14 -4.90 -1.26
C ARG A 695 31.18 -5.78 -2.05
N GLU A 696 30.32 -6.55 -1.38
CA GLU A 696 29.34 -7.42 -2.04
C GLU A 696 28.29 -6.60 -2.81
N THR A 697 27.81 -5.51 -2.22
CA THR A 697 26.84 -4.58 -2.83
C THR A 697 27.46 -3.89 -4.05
N ASP A 698 28.67 -3.35 -3.91
CA ASP A 698 29.43 -2.70 -4.98
C ASP A 698 29.72 -3.67 -6.12
N THR A 699 30.12 -4.91 -5.81
CA THR A 699 30.37 -5.96 -6.81
C THR A 699 29.10 -6.29 -7.58
N THR A 700 27.97 -6.46 -6.89
CA THR A 700 26.68 -6.75 -7.54
C THR A 700 26.27 -5.62 -8.47
N HIS A 701 26.38 -4.38 -7.99
CA HIS A 701 26.07 -3.19 -8.78
C HIS A 701 27.02 -2.99 -9.96
N PHE A 702 28.31 -3.28 -9.78
CA PHE A 702 29.31 -3.30 -10.86
C PHE A 702 28.94 -4.32 -11.94
N MET A 703 28.55 -5.54 -11.55
CA MET A 703 28.17 -6.58 -12.51
C MET A 703 26.92 -6.19 -13.32
N GLN A 704 25.97 -5.46 -12.71
CA GLN A 704 24.78 -4.95 -13.40
C GLN A 704 25.06 -3.77 -14.33
N THR A 705 26.04 -2.93 -13.98
CA THR A 705 26.40 -1.72 -14.76
C THR A 705 27.45 -1.98 -15.84
N SER A 706 28.29 -3.01 -15.67
CA SER A 706 29.41 -3.36 -16.58
C SER A 706 29.04 -3.41 -18.07
N PRO A 707 27.93 -4.05 -18.50
CA PRO A 707 27.56 -4.09 -19.92
C PRO A 707 27.28 -2.69 -20.51
N TRP A 708 26.71 -1.79 -19.70
CA TRP A 708 26.38 -0.41 -20.12
C TRP A 708 27.63 0.48 -20.24
N LEU A 709 28.66 0.16 -19.46
CA LEU A 709 29.97 0.81 -19.51
C LEU A 709 30.88 0.21 -20.61
N GLY A 710 30.43 -0.86 -21.27
CA GLY A 710 31.19 -1.54 -22.32
C GLY A 710 32.29 -2.45 -21.78
N LEU A 711 32.16 -2.92 -20.53
CA LEU A 711 33.08 -3.84 -19.87
C LEU A 711 32.58 -5.27 -20.07
N LEU A 712 33.42 -6.11 -20.66
CA LEU A 712 33.12 -7.51 -20.96
C LEU A 712 34.13 -8.43 -20.27
N PRO A 713 33.71 -9.61 -19.79
CA PRO A 713 34.62 -10.59 -19.21
C PRO A 713 35.48 -11.23 -20.31
N ALA A 714 36.80 -11.20 -20.13
CA ALA A 714 37.74 -11.96 -20.95
C ALA A 714 37.82 -13.43 -20.52
N ALA A 715 38.39 -14.27 -21.39
CA ALA A 715 38.56 -15.71 -21.14
C ALA A 715 39.47 -16.01 -19.93
N ASP A 716 40.32 -15.06 -19.53
CA ASP A 716 41.21 -15.12 -18.37
C ASP A 716 40.70 -14.32 -17.16
N GLY A 717 39.47 -13.78 -17.24
CA GLY A 717 38.88 -12.95 -16.19
C GLY A 717 39.33 -11.48 -16.19
N GLN A 718 40.14 -11.05 -17.17
CA GLN A 718 40.45 -9.62 -17.35
C GLN A 718 39.24 -8.85 -17.91
N ILE A 719 39.23 -7.54 -17.69
CA ILE A 719 38.21 -6.64 -18.23
C ILE A 719 38.58 -6.28 -19.66
N LEU A 720 37.77 -6.71 -20.63
CA LEU A 720 37.84 -6.26 -22.02
C LEU A 720 36.95 -5.03 -22.21
N HIS A 721 37.46 -4.04 -22.93
CA HIS A 721 36.64 -2.95 -23.42
C HIS A 721 36.04 -3.32 -24.78
N SER A 722 34.71 -3.22 -24.89
CA SER A 722 33.96 -3.53 -26.12
C SER A 722 34.38 -2.71 -27.36
N GLN A 723 35.06 -1.58 -27.16
CA GLN A 723 35.65 -0.75 -28.21
C GLN A 723 37.00 -0.19 -27.76
N ASP A 724 38.06 -0.43 -28.55
CA ASP A 724 39.35 0.25 -28.39
C ASP A 724 39.17 1.75 -28.71
N GLY A 725 38.98 2.58 -27.68
CA GLY A 725 38.93 4.04 -27.77
C GLY A 725 37.57 4.68 -28.07
N GLY A 726 36.47 3.93 -28.01
CA GLY A 726 35.11 4.45 -28.20
C GLY A 726 34.42 4.89 -26.90
N GLU A 727 33.42 5.77 -27.02
CA GLU A 727 32.51 6.11 -25.92
C GLU A 727 31.74 4.87 -25.44
N SER A 728 31.28 4.84 -24.18
CA SER A 728 30.58 3.67 -23.66
C SER A 728 29.23 3.43 -24.36
N PRO A 729 28.71 2.19 -24.36
CA PRO A 729 27.40 1.87 -24.94
C PRO A 729 26.27 2.80 -24.47
N ILE A 730 26.24 3.18 -23.19
CA ILE A 730 25.24 4.12 -22.67
C ILE A 730 25.37 5.52 -23.28
N VAL A 731 26.58 6.05 -23.40
CA VAL A 731 26.83 7.38 -23.99
C VAL A 731 26.51 7.36 -25.48
N ASN A 732 26.99 6.35 -26.20
CA ASN A 732 26.71 6.16 -27.62
C ASN A 732 25.21 6.06 -27.92
N LEU A 733 24.47 5.30 -27.10
CA LEU A 733 23.02 5.15 -27.24
C LEU A 733 22.30 6.50 -27.11
N PHE A 734 22.56 7.24 -26.04
CA PHE A 734 21.87 8.51 -25.80
C PHE A 734 22.31 9.61 -26.76
N LYS A 735 23.59 9.66 -27.18
CA LYS A 735 24.03 10.59 -28.23
C LYS A 735 23.37 10.30 -29.57
N SER A 736 23.33 9.03 -29.97
CA SER A 736 22.71 8.62 -31.24
C SER A 736 21.21 8.89 -31.24
N ALA A 737 20.52 8.56 -30.14
CA ALA A 737 19.09 8.84 -29.97
C ALA A 737 18.81 10.35 -29.98
N THR A 738 19.60 11.15 -29.28
CA THR A 738 19.47 12.61 -29.28
C THR A 738 19.71 13.20 -30.66
N SER A 739 20.74 12.75 -31.38
CA SER A 739 21.02 13.20 -32.76
C SER A 739 19.84 12.89 -33.70
N ALA A 740 19.28 11.68 -33.63
CA ALA A 740 18.14 11.27 -34.43
C ALA A 740 16.89 12.11 -34.15
N ILE A 741 16.55 12.36 -32.87
CA ILE A 741 15.35 13.10 -32.48
C ILE A 741 15.49 14.61 -32.75
N VAL A 742 16.65 15.21 -32.46
CA VAL A 742 16.90 16.63 -32.69
C VAL A 742 16.93 16.97 -34.18
N SER A 743 17.31 16.01 -35.04
CA SER A 743 17.25 16.18 -36.50
C SER A 743 15.83 16.15 -37.07
N ASN A 744 14.82 15.74 -36.30
CA ASN A 744 13.43 15.68 -36.74
C ASN A 744 12.73 17.05 -36.60
N PRO A 745 12.16 17.63 -37.68
CA PRO A 745 11.48 18.93 -37.65
C PRO A 745 10.31 19.03 -36.67
N GLY A 746 9.73 17.91 -36.25
CA GLY A 746 8.59 17.84 -35.32
C GLY A 746 8.96 17.78 -33.83
N CYS A 747 10.24 17.94 -33.45
CA CYS A 747 10.66 17.82 -32.06
C CYS A 747 10.26 19.04 -31.21
N PRO A 748 9.40 18.89 -30.17
CA PRO A 748 8.90 20.01 -29.39
C PRO A 748 9.93 20.56 -28.38
N ASN A 749 10.91 19.75 -27.95
CA ASN A 749 11.92 20.19 -26.97
C ASN A 749 13.30 19.53 -27.17
N PRO A 750 14.13 20.05 -28.09
CA PRO A 750 15.50 19.57 -28.31
C PRO A 750 16.42 19.69 -27.08
N ALA A 751 16.19 20.67 -26.20
CA ALA A 751 17.05 20.94 -25.05
C ALA A 751 17.03 19.80 -24.03
N SER A 752 15.86 19.18 -23.79
CA SER A 752 15.74 18.03 -22.88
C SER A 752 16.56 16.82 -23.34
N PHE A 753 16.61 16.52 -24.63
CA PHE A 753 17.39 15.41 -25.18
C PHE A 753 18.90 15.68 -25.14
N ASN A 754 19.32 16.93 -25.35
CA ASN A 754 20.72 17.33 -25.15
C ASN A 754 21.14 17.20 -23.68
N THR A 755 20.27 17.57 -22.74
CA THR A 755 20.51 17.36 -21.31
C THR A 755 20.62 15.87 -20.98
N LEU A 756 19.72 15.03 -21.50
CA LEU A 756 19.76 13.58 -21.32
C LEU A 756 21.09 12.97 -21.80
N SER A 757 21.59 13.40 -22.96
CA SER A 757 22.89 12.98 -23.48
C SER A 757 24.05 13.37 -22.57
N LYS A 758 24.04 14.60 -22.02
CA LYS A 758 25.06 15.05 -21.06
C LYS A 758 24.98 14.30 -19.73
N GLN A 759 23.77 13.98 -19.27
CA GLN A 759 23.58 13.17 -18.07
C GLN A 759 24.10 11.75 -18.24
N ALA A 760 24.00 11.17 -19.45
CA ALA A 760 24.61 9.88 -19.75
C ALA A 760 26.14 9.90 -19.64
N GLU A 761 26.80 10.98 -20.11
CA GLU A 761 28.25 11.17 -19.93
C GLU A 761 28.63 11.31 -18.45
N ALA A 762 27.86 12.10 -17.69
CA ALA A 762 28.08 12.25 -16.25
C ALA A 762 27.90 10.92 -15.51
N ALA A 763 26.87 10.13 -15.85
CA ALA A 763 26.63 8.80 -15.29
C ALA A 763 27.78 7.84 -15.63
N ASP A 764 28.26 7.83 -16.88
CA ASP A 764 29.40 7.01 -17.30
C ASP A 764 30.65 7.29 -16.45
N LEU A 765 30.96 8.57 -16.23
CA LEU A 765 32.09 8.98 -15.40
C LEU A 765 31.90 8.55 -13.94
N LEU A 766 30.71 8.76 -13.36
CA LEU A 766 30.42 8.40 -11.97
C LEU A 766 30.56 6.89 -11.72
N TYR A 767 30.02 6.07 -12.61
CA TYR A 767 30.08 4.62 -12.45
C TYR A 767 31.48 4.06 -12.71
N LYS A 768 32.25 4.63 -13.65
CA LYS A 768 33.66 4.26 -13.85
C LYS A 768 34.55 4.66 -12.68
N ALA A 769 34.32 5.84 -12.08
CA ALA A 769 35.07 6.30 -10.92
C ALA A 769 34.87 5.41 -9.68
N ASN A 770 33.69 4.80 -9.54
CA ASN A 770 33.35 3.91 -8.43
C ASN A 770 33.85 2.46 -8.59
N MET A 771 34.70 2.15 -9.59
CA MET A 771 35.23 0.79 -9.78
C MET A 771 36.30 0.38 -8.75
N ASN A 772 36.95 1.35 -8.10
CA ASN A 772 38.00 1.12 -7.11
C ASN A 772 37.56 1.68 -5.73
N THR A 773 36.61 1.02 -5.07
CA THR A 773 36.18 1.45 -3.73
C THR A 773 37.23 1.06 -2.68
N GLY A 774 37.63 2.04 -1.86
CA GLY A 774 38.55 1.82 -0.75
C GLY A 774 37.88 1.01 0.37
N SER A 775 38.67 0.30 1.18
CA SER A 775 38.13 -0.46 2.30
C SER A 775 37.81 0.43 3.50
N VAL A 776 36.58 0.33 3.99
CA VAL A 776 36.13 1.00 5.21
C VAL A 776 36.91 0.46 6.42
N LEU A 777 37.20 -0.84 6.44
CA LEU A 777 37.99 -1.45 7.51
C LEU A 777 39.43 -0.94 7.52
N GLU A 778 40.09 -0.84 6.37
CA GLU A 778 41.47 -0.31 6.27
C GLU A 778 41.53 1.14 6.75
N TYR A 779 40.58 1.97 6.31
CA TYR A 779 40.43 3.34 6.82
C TYR A 779 40.22 3.37 8.34
N SER A 780 39.38 2.48 8.86
CA SER A 780 39.08 2.40 10.29
C SER A 780 40.31 2.00 11.13
N LEU A 781 41.14 1.09 10.61
CA LEU A 781 42.39 0.68 11.25
C LEU A 781 43.42 1.82 11.23
N ALA A 782 43.55 2.54 10.10
CA ALA A 782 44.42 3.71 10.01
C ALA A 782 43.98 4.83 10.97
N PHE A 783 42.67 5.11 11.05
CA PHE A 783 42.11 6.05 12.01
C PHE A 783 42.40 5.63 13.46
N THR A 784 42.21 4.34 13.76
CA THR A 784 42.49 3.79 15.10
C THR A 784 43.97 3.92 15.46
N SER A 785 44.88 3.68 14.50
CA SER A 785 46.31 3.90 14.67
C SER A 785 46.62 5.36 15.02
N ALA A 786 46.05 6.31 14.27
CA ALA A 786 46.23 7.74 14.54
C ALA A 786 45.63 8.17 15.89
N ALA A 787 44.55 7.54 16.35
CA ALA A 787 44.00 7.76 17.68
C ALA A 787 44.93 7.23 18.79
N LEU A 788 45.59 6.09 18.56
CA LEU A 788 46.54 5.47 19.48
C LEU A 788 47.87 6.21 19.57
N ASP A 789 48.33 6.88 18.50
CA ASP A 789 49.60 7.63 18.48
C ASP A 789 49.71 8.65 19.63
N LYS A 790 48.58 9.25 20.04
CA LYS A 790 48.51 10.17 21.19
C LYS A 790 48.94 9.54 22.51
N TYR A 791 48.85 8.22 22.63
CA TYR A 791 49.10 7.44 23.84
C TYR A 791 50.27 6.46 23.69
N CYS A 792 50.83 6.33 22.48
CA CYS A 792 51.88 5.36 22.15
C CYS A 792 53.09 5.43 23.11
N SER A 793 53.54 6.63 23.49
CA SER A 793 54.65 6.82 24.44
C SER A 793 54.38 6.33 25.87
N LYS A 794 53.10 6.20 26.25
CA LYS A 794 52.67 5.68 27.56
C LYS A 794 52.44 4.17 27.55
N TRP A 795 52.07 3.63 26.38
CA TRP A 795 51.71 2.22 26.20
C TRP A 795 52.82 1.40 25.53
N SER A 796 53.91 2.04 25.13
CA SER A 796 55.08 1.43 24.51
C SER A 796 56.36 2.09 25.04
N ALA A 797 57.19 1.30 25.74
CA ALA A 797 58.46 1.74 26.29
C ALA A 797 59.56 1.67 25.22
N VAL A 798 60.30 2.76 25.02
CA VAL A 798 61.47 2.76 24.13
C VAL A 798 62.62 2.00 24.81
N PRO A 799 63.18 0.95 24.18
CA PRO A 799 64.26 0.16 24.80
C PRO A 799 65.52 1.01 25.01
N LYS A 800 66.03 1.06 26.24
CA LYS A 800 67.21 1.87 26.61
C LYS A 800 68.51 1.37 25.98
N THR A 801 68.60 0.08 25.67
CA THR A 801 69.80 -0.60 25.17
C THR A 801 69.82 -0.76 23.66
N GLY A 802 68.74 -0.38 22.95
CA GLY A 802 68.56 -0.65 21.52
C GLY A 802 68.26 -2.12 21.19
N PHE A 803 68.18 -3.01 22.19
CA PHE A 803 67.76 -4.41 22.08
C PHE A 803 66.37 -4.61 22.70
N ILE A 804 65.69 -5.70 22.34
CA ILE A 804 64.38 -6.07 22.91
C ILE A 804 64.51 -6.20 24.44
N ASP A 805 63.70 -5.44 25.18
CA ASP A 805 63.59 -5.58 26.64
C ASP A 805 62.59 -6.68 26.99
N ILE A 806 63.10 -7.86 27.35
CA ILE A 806 62.29 -9.02 27.72
C ILE A 806 61.67 -8.89 29.12
N THR A 807 62.11 -7.91 29.91
CA THR A 807 61.68 -7.70 31.30
C THR A 807 60.70 -6.54 31.48
N THR A 808 60.37 -5.81 30.41
CA THR A 808 59.39 -4.73 30.41
C THR A 808 58.05 -5.18 31.01
N SER A 809 57.49 -4.34 31.88
CA SER A 809 56.19 -4.57 32.53
C SER A 809 55.14 -3.52 32.18
N LYS A 810 55.52 -2.46 31.45
CA LYS A 810 54.65 -1.31 31.19
C LYS A 810 53.98 -1.32 29.82
N ASP A 811 54.46 -2.13 28.88
CA ASP A 811 53.88 -2.17 27.54
C ASP A 811 52.45 -2.72 27.57
N PHE A 812 51.61 -2.21 26.66
CA PHE A 812 50.21 -2.62 26.58
C PHE A 812 50.04 -4.13 26.45
N TYR A 813 50.88 -4.80 25.65
CA TYR A 813 50.81 -6.25 25.50
C TYR A 813 50.99 -7.02 26.83
N ARG A 814 51.76 -6.48 27.80
CA ARG A 814 51.91 -7.08 29.13
C ARG A 814 50.66 -6.91 29.98
N ILE A 815 50.03 -5.73 29.89
CA ILE A 815 48.75 -5.46 30.55
C ILE A 815 47.68 -6.38 29.99
N TYR A 816 47.58 -6.49 28.66
CA TYR A 816 46.63 -7.37 28.00
C TYR A 816 46.88 -8.85 28.33
N SER A 817 48.14 -9.30 28.32
CA SER A 817 48.54 -10.66 28.74
C SER A 817 48.07 -10.98 30.17
N GLY A 818 48.25 -10.04 31.11
CA GLY A 818 47.74 -10.17 32.48
C GLY A 818 46.21 -10.22 32.55
N LEU A 819 45.52 -9.38 31.77
CA LEU A 819 44.06 -9.34 31.70
C LEU A 819 43.49 -10.62 31.06
N GLN A 820 44.17 -11.14 30.03
CA GLN A 820 43.82 -12.38 29.34
C GLN A 820 43.90 -13.56 30.29
N ILE A 821 45.03 -13.79 30.97
CA ILE A 821 45.14 -14.93 31.89
C ILE A 821 44.16 -14.82 33.07
N TRP A 822 43.90 -13.60 33.56
CA TRP A 822 42.89 -13.35 34.58
C TRP A 822 41.48 -13.73 34.10
N TYR A 823 41.09 -13.24 32.92
CA TYR A 823 39.78 -13.52 32.32
C TYR A 823 39.58 -15.01 32.02
N LEU A 824 40.61 -15.68 31.49
CA LEU A 824 40.57 -17.12 31.23
C LEU A 824 40.46 -17.93 32.52
N GLU A 825 41.16 -17.53 33.60
CA GLU A 825 41.03 -18.20 34.90
C GLU A 825 39.63 -18.02 35.51
N GLU A 826 39.06 -16.82 35.40
CA GLU A 826 37.70 -16.54 35.87
C GLU A 826 36.63 -17.31 35.08
N SER A 827 36.91 -17.60 33.80
CA SER A 827 36.03 -18.41 32.94
C SER A 827 35.94 -19.88 33.34
N VAL A 828 36.96 -20.42 34.02
CA VAL A 828 37.04 -21.82 34.44
C VAL A 828 36.56 -22.03 35.88
N ARG A 829 36.75 -21.03 36.76
CA ARG A 829 36.37 -21.10 38.18
C ARG A 829 34.86 -21.03 38.43
N VAL A 830 34.10 -20.46 37.50
CA VAL A 830 32.64 -20.31 37.59
C VAL A 830 32.02 -21.11 36.44
N LEU A 831 31.25 -22.16 36.76
CA LEU A 831 30.47 -22.97 35.79
C LEU A 831 29.77 -22.07 34.76
N PRO A 832 29.55 -22.51 33.50
CA PRO A 832 30.09 -21.98 32.22
C PRO A 832 29.78 -20.49 31.90
N ASN A 833 29.63 -19.62 32.88
CA ASN A 833 28.89 -18.37 32.74
C ASN A 833 29.76 -17.13 32.55
N ASN A 834 31.10 -17.22 32.45
CA ASN A 834 31.97 -16.03 32.34
C ASN A 834 32.52 -15.79 30.92
N GLN A 835 32.65 -16.83 30.09
CA GLN A 835 32.90 -16.65 28.65
C GLN A 835 31.72 -15.90 27.96
N GLU A 836 30.51 -16.12 28.44
CA GLU A 836 29.26 -15.53 27.92
C GLU A 836 29.10 -14.02 28.18
N VAL A 837 30.02 -13.37 28.91
CA VAL A 837 29.87 -11.96 29.32
C VAL A 837 30.51 -10.98 28.33
N LEU A 838 31.68 -11.33 27.77
CA LEU A 838 32.46 -10.41 26.94
C LEU A 838 32.65 -10.87 25.49
N GLY A 839 32.58 -12.18 25.23
CA GLY A 839 32.73 -12.76 23.89
C GLY A 839 34.11 -12.54 23.25
N ASP A 840 34.19 -12.86 21.97
CA ASP A 840 35.45 -12.81 21.19
C ASP A 840 35.90 -11.38 20.84
N SER A 841 35.03 -10.38 21.06
CA SER A 841 35.32 -8.96 20.81
C SER A 841 36.50 -8.44 21.63
N VAL A 842 36.78 -9.01 22.81
CA VAL A 842 37.95 -8.65 23.64
C VAL A 842 39.25 -8.98 22.91
N ALA A 843 39.30 -10.11 22.20
CA ALA A 843 40.45 -10.51 21.39
C ALA A 843 40.63 -9.55 20.22
N TRP A 844 39.55 -9.21 19.51
CA TRP A 844 39.58 -8.24 18.42
C TRP A 844 40.08 -6.87 18.86
N GLY A 845 39.60 -6.34 19.99
CA GLY A 845 40.06 -5.04 20.51
C GLY A 845 41.52 -5.09 21.00
N GLY A 846 41.86 -6.07 21.84
CA GLY A 846 43.18 -6.18 22.45
C GLY A 846 44.28 -6.47 21.43
N CYS A 847 44.06 -7.44 20.55
CA CYS A 847 45.02 -7.78 19.51
C CYS A 847 45.18 -6.64 18.49
N THR A 848 44.11 -5.90 18.17
CA THR A 848 44.24 -4.72 17.28
C THR A 848 45.13 -3.64 17.91
N ILE A 849 44.95 -3.31 19.18
CA ILE A 849 45.81 -2.34 19.86
C ILE A 849 47.27 -2.83 19.91
N ILE A 850 47.50 -4.10 20.25
CA ILE A 850 48.84 -4.71 20.25
C ILE A 850 49.49 -4.63 18.86
N TYR A 851 48.73 -4.96 17.82
CA TYR A 851 49.20 -4.96 16.44
C TYR A 851 49.58 -3.56 15.97
N LEU A 852 48.69 -2.58 16.18
CA LEU A 852 48.91 -1.19 15.77
C LEU A 852 50.07 -0.52 16.52
N LEU A 853 50.35 -0.94 17.76
CA LEU A 853 51.52 -0.49 18.53
C LEU A 853 52.84 -1.19 18.15
N GLY A 854 52.83 -2.16 17.22
CA GLY A 854 54.02 -2.95 16.86
C GLY A 854 54.45 -3.94 17.96
N GLN A 855 53.53 -4.35 18.84
CA GLN A 855 53.83 -5.19 19.99
C GLN A 855 53.49 -6.67 19.80
N GLN A 856 53.05 -7.09 18.61
CA GLN A 856 52.61 -8.48 18.33
C GLN A 856 53.70 -9.52 18.66
N LEU A 857 54.90 -9.37 18.11
CA LEU A 857 55.98 -10.36 18.33
C LEU A 857 56.41 -10.43 19.80
N HIS A 858 56.35 -9.29 20.51
CA HIS A 858 56.59 -9.25 21.95
C HIS A 858 55.50 -10.02 22.70
N PHE A 859 54.23 -9.82 22.34
CA PHE A 859 53.10 -10.55 22.90
C PHE A 859 53.23 -12.06 22.70
N GLU A 860 53.48 -12.52 21.46
CA GLU A 860 53.59 -13.94 21.14
C GLU A 860 54.72 -14.65 21.92
N LEU A 861 55.81 -13.94 22.22
CA LEU A 861 56.93 -14.45 23.00
C LEU A 861 56.69 -14.40 24.52
N LEU A 862 56.02 -13.34 24.99
CA LEU A 862 56.02 -12.95 26.40
C LEU A 862 54.63 -12.99 27.07
N ASP A 863 53.59 -13.45 26.37
CA ASP A 863 52.28 -13.67 26.95
C ASP A 863 52.30 -14.78 28.02
N PHE A 864 51.64 -14.54 29.16
CA PHE A 864 51.66 -15.46 30.30
C PHE A 864 50.97 -16.78 29.96
N SER A 865 49.83 -16.72 29.25
CA SER A 865 49.10 -17.93 28.88
C SER A 865 49.87 -18.76 27.85
N TYR A 866 50.59 -18.13 26.92
CA TYR A 866 51.40 -18.83 25.93
C TYR A 866 52.63 -19.48 26.58
N GLN A 867 53.27 -18.79 27.52
CA GLN A 867 54.38 -19.37 28.30
C GLN A 867 53.92 -20.57 29.14
N VAL A 868 52.76 -20.47 29.81
CA VAL A 868 52.18 -21.61 30.55
C VAL A 868 51.86 -22.78 29.62
N LEU A 869 51.34 -22.54 28.41
CA LEU A 869 51.12 -23.59 27.41
C LEU A 869 52.43 -24.25 26.98
N ASN A 870 53.49 -23.47 26.73
CA ASN A 870 54.80 -24.02 26.35
C ASN A 870 55.39 -24.90 27.48
N VAL A 871 55.23 -24.49 28.75
CA VAL A 871 55.63 -25.32 29.90
C VAL A 871 54.80 -26.59 29.99
N ALA A 872 53.48 -26.51 29.77
CA ALA A 872 52.58 -27.67 29.74
C ALA A 872 52.97 -28.67 28.65
N GLU A 873 53.36 -28.21 27.46
CA GLU A 873 53.82 -29.08 26.35
C GLU A 873 55.09 -29.85 26.72
N VAL A 874 56.06 -29.19 27.36
CA VAL A 874 57.30 -29.82 27.84
C VAL A 874 57.03 -30.80 28.98
N GLU A 875 56.16 -30.43 29.93
CA GLU A 875 55.77 -31.28 31.06
C GLU A 875 55.07 -32.56 30.56
N VAL A 876 54.12 -32.45 29.61
CA VAL A 876 53.47 -33.60 28.98
C VAL A 876 54.48 -34.48 28.23
N ALA A 877 55.41 -33.89 27.47
CA ALA A 877 56.44 -34.63 26.75
C ALA A 877 57.36 -35.44 27.70
N SER A 878 57.70 -34.86 28.85
CA SER A 878 58.54 -35.50 29.88
C SER A 878 57.85 -36.68 30.59
N ILE A 879 56.52 -36.62 30.73
CA ILE A 879 55.68 -37.70 31.30
C ILE A 879 55.61 -38.89 30.34
N THR A 880 55.52 -38.66 29.01
CA THR A 880 55.57 -39.75 28.01
C THR A 880 56.89 -40.50 27.97
N GLN A 881 57.99 -39.91 28.45
CA GLN A 881 59.33 -40.54 28.46
C GLN A 881 59.65 -41.29 29.76
N THR A 882 58.89 -41.07 30.83
CA THR A 882 59.13 -41.71 32.13
C THR A 882 57.84 -42.37 32.62
N HIS A 883 57.81 -43.71 32.67
CA HIS A 883 56.69 -44.49 33.23
C HIS A 883 56.47 -44.20 34.73
N LYS A 884 55.94 -43.02 35.07
CA LYS A 884 55.48 -42.62 36.41
C LYS A 884 54.05 -42.09 36.34
N SER A 885 53.30 -42.32 37.43
CA SER A 885 51.84 -42.23 37.49
C SER A 885 51.25 -40.88 37.04
N PRO A 886 50.02 -40.85 36.50
CA PRO A 886 49.42 -39.71 35.79
C PRO A 886 48.79 -38.64 36.70
N HIS A 887 49.23 -38.50 37.95
CA HIS A 887 48.55 -37.67 38.96
C HIS A 887 49.01 -36.19 39.02
N TYR A 888 49.90 -35.72 38.14
CA TYR A 888 50.48 -34.36 38.25
C TYR A 888 49.74 -33.25 37.48
N VAL A 889 48.96 -33.59 36.43
CA VAL A 889 48.23 -32.62 35.59
C VAL A 889 46.76 -32.42 36.04
N GLN A 890 46.31 -33.20 37.02
CA GLN A 890 44.91 -33.29 37.44
C GLN A 890 44.42 -31.96 38.06
N GLY A 891 43.71 -31.14 37.28
CA GLY A 891 43.04 -29.91 37.74
C GLY A 891 43.18 -28.67 36.85
N TRP A 892 44.14 -28.66 35.92
CA TRP A 892 44.38 -27.51 35.02
C TRP A 892 43.93 -27.71 33.57
N ASP A 893 43.47 -28.91 33.20
CA ASP A 893 43.10 -29.27 31.82
C ASP A 893 42.09 -28.30 31.19
N GLY A 894 41.05 -27.91 31.94
CA GLY A 894 40.05 -26.95 31.47
C GLY A 894 40.64 -25.56 31.18
N LEU A 895 41.58 -25.10 32.00
CA LEU A 895 42.26 -23.81 31.81
C LEU A 895 43.23 -23.86 30.63
N LEU A 896 43.99 -24.95 30.48
CA LEU A 896 44.90 -25.14 29.35
C LEU A 896 44.14 -25.18 28.02
N GLU A 897 42.97 -25.84 27.95
CA GLU A 897 42.15 -25.85 26.73
C GLU A 897 41.60 -24.46 26.39
N VAL A 898 41.15 -23.69 27.39
CA VAL A 898 40.69 -22.31 27.19
C VAL A 898 41.84 -21.39 26.75
N MET A 899 43.04 -21.57 27.29
CA MET A 899 44.26 -20.86 26.84
C MET A 899 44.62 -21.21 25.38
N LYS A 900 44.53 -22.49 24.98
CA LYS A 900 44.75 -22.90 23.57
C LYS A 900 43.74 -22.23 22.64
N LYS A 901 42.46 -22.16 23.04
CA LYS A 901 41.42 -21.48 22.25
C LYS A 901 41.72 -19.99 22.11
N ALA A 902 42.09 -19.30 23.20
CA ALA A 902 42.49 -17.89 23.16
C ALA A 902 43.70 -17.65 22.24
N ARG A 903 44.73 -18.52 22.32
CA ARG A 903 45.90 -18.46 21.41
C ARG A 903 45.51 -18.57 19.94
N ARG A 904 44.61 -19.50 19.59
CA ARG A 904 44.11 -19.65 18.21
C ARG A 904 43.34 -18.42 17.75
N LEU A 905 42.46 -17.88 18.59
CA LEU A 905 41.68 -16.69 18.27
C LEU A 905 42.58 -15.46 18.07
N ASN A 906 43.51 -15.20 18.98
CA ASN A 906 44.46 -14.10 18.86
C ASN A 906 45.28 -14.20 17.58
N ASN A 907 45.83 -15.39 17.28
CA ASN A 907 46.59 -15.62 16.04
C ASN A 907 45.73 -15.42 14.78
N HIS A 908 44.45 -15.80 14.83
CA HIS A 908 43.51 -15.53 13.75
C HIS A 908 43.30 -14.02 13.56
N VAL A 909 43.07 -13.26 14.64
CA VAL A 909 42.94 -11.80 14.60
C VAL A 909 44.21 -11.15 14.04
N PHE A 910 45.39 -11.51 14.53
CA PHE A 910 46.66 -10.98 14.00
C PHE A 910 46.85 -11.30 12.52
N SER A 911 46.49 -12.51 12.07
CA SER A 911 46.58 -12.88 10.66
C SER A 911 45.63 -12.04 9.79
N MET A 912 44.42 -11.76 10.28
CA MET A 912 43.45 -10.89 9.60
C MET A 912 43.95 -9.45 9.53
N LEU A 913 44.51 -8.92 10.63
CA LEU A 913 45.09 -7.58 10.68
C LEU A 913 46.29 -7.47 9.74
N LYS A 914 47.18 -8.48 9.70
CA LYS A 914 48.32 -8.53 8.78
C LYS A 914 47.91 -8.53 7.30
N ALA A 915 46.82 -9.23 6.97
CA ALA A 915 46.30 -9.27 5.61
C ALA A 915 45.68 -7.94 5.16
N ARG A 916 45.11 -7.15 6.09
CA ARG A 916 44.38 -5.91 5.79
C ARG A 916 45.20 -4.63 6.03
N CYS A 917 46.15 -4.68 6.94
CA CYS A 917 46.90 -3.52 7.41
C CYS A 917 48.37 -3.91 7.60
N PRO A 918 49.10 -4.21 6.52
CA PRO A 918 50.45 -4.75 6.62
C PRO A 918 51.40 -3.77 7.32
N LEU A 919 52.29 -4.31 8.16
CA LEU A 919 53.36 -3.53 8.80
C LEU A 919 54.49 -3.28 7.80
N GLU A 920 55.12 -2.12 7.89
CA GLU A 920 56.33 -1.73 7.18
C GLU A 920 57.56 -2.47 7.71
N ASP A 921 58.46 -2.79 6.78
CA ASP A 921 59.79 -3.30 7.05
C ASP A 921 60.67 -2.22 7.72
N LYS A 922 61.00 -2.41 9.00
CA LYS A 922 62.07 -1.69 9.68
C LYS A 922 63.39 -2.44 9.57
N THR A 923 64.50 -1.72 9.57
CA THR A 923 65.84 -2.32 9.70
C THR A 923 66.22 -2.47 11.17
N ALA A 924 66.46 -3.70 11.63
CA ALA A 924 67.03 -4.04 12.94
C ALA A 924 68.41 -4.68 12.82
N CYS A 925 69.04 -4.86 13.98
CA CYS A 925 70.15 -5.78 14.17
C CYS A 925 69.63 -7.09 14.78
N ALA A 926 69.83 -8.25 14.16
CA ALA A 926 69.61 -9.53 14.85
C ALA A 926 70.89 -10.03 15.52
N ILE A 927 70.78 -11.07 16.33
CA ILE A 927 71.92 -11.68 17.03
C ILE A 927 72.14 -13.07 16.43
N LYS A 928 73.35 -13.34 15.92
CA LYS A 928 73.74 -14.69 15.50
C LYS A 928 73.76 -15.63 16.70
N GLN A 929 73.67 -16.95 16.47
CA GLN A 929 73.86 -17.95 17.53
C GLN A 929 75.21 -17.80 18.27
N SER A 930 76.21 -17.16 17.65
CA SER A 930 77.50 -16.82 18.25
C SER A 930 77.50 -15.57 19.15
N GLY A 931 76.34 -14.91 19.34
CA GLY A 931 76.22 -13.66 20.09
C GLY A 931 76.60 -12.39 19.31
N ALA A 932 77.02 -12.50 18.04
CA ALA A 932 77.44 -11.35 17.24
C ALA A 932 76.24 -10.64 16.58
N PRO A 933 76.18 -9.29 16.58
CA PRO A 933 75.11 -8.55 15.92
C PRO A 933 75.22 -8.67 14.39
N LEU A 934 74.10 -8.98 13.73
CA LEU A 934 73.89 -8.93 12.30
C LEU A 934 73.11 -7.66 11.97
N HIS A 935 73.78 -6.68 11.38
CA HIS A 935 73.17 -5.40 10.99
C HIS A 935 72.29 -5.55 9.74
N ARG A 936 71.26 -4.70 9.62
CA ARG A 936 70.37 -4.55 8.44
C ARG A 936 69.47 -5.76 8.14
N ILE A 937 68.89 -6.38 9.15
CA ILE A 937 67.76 -7.30 8.94
C ILE A 937 66.49 -6.49 8.82
N LYS A 938 65.71 -6.74 7.77
CA LYS A 938 64.36 -6.21 7.65
C LYS A 938 63.41 -7.02 8.53
N PHE A 939 62.59 -6.34 9.32
CA PHE A 939 61.55 -6.93 10.12
C PHE A 939 60.33 -6.00 10.12
N GLU A 940 59.15 -6.59 9.98
CA GLU A 940 57.87 -5.89 10.04
C GLU A 940 57.62 -5.35 11.46
N ASN A 941 57.36 -4.04 11.63
CA ASN A 941 57.22 -3.47 12.99
C ASN A 941 56.27 -2.27 13.15
N THR A 942 55.99 -1.48 12.11
CA THR A 942 55.06 -0.34 12.24
C THR A 942 54.07 -0.29 11.11
N VAL A 943 52.85 0.14 11.40
CA VAL A 943 51.78 0.20 10.41
C VAL A 943 52.13 1.22 9.32
N SER A 944 51.94 0.84 8.05
CA SER A 944 51.97 1.80 6.93
C SER A 944 50.68 2.61 6.90
N ALA A 945 50.49 3.49 7.89
CA ALA A 945 49.18 4.10 8.17
C ALA A 945 48.92 5.45 7.48
N PHE A 946 49.92 6.02 6.80
CA PHE A 946 49.86 7.42 6.35
C PHE A 946 49.47 7.62 4.88
N GLU A 947 49.41 6.56 4.07
CA GLU A 947 48.98 6.66 2.66
C GLU A 947 47.46 6.58 2.47
N THR A 948 46.71 6.04 3.45
CA THR A 948 45.26 5.78 3.35
C THR A 948 44.36 6.85 3.98
N LEU A 949 44.94 7.82 4.70
CA LEU A 949 44.18 8.96 5.24
C LEU A 949 44.10 10.06 4.16
N PRO A 950 42.93 10.69 3.93
CA PRO A 950 42.83 11.79 2.98
C PRO A 950 43.79 12.90 3.40
N GLN A 951 44.84 13.11 2.59
CA GLN A 951 45.73 14.23 2.79
C GLN A 951 44.91 15.49 2.59
N LYS A 952 44.96 16.41 3.57
CA LYS A 952 44.46 17.76 3.35
C LYS A 952 45.26 18.33 2.19
N GLU A 953 44.64 18.45 1.02
CA GLU A 953 45.15 19.34 -0.02
C GLU A 953 45.29 20.73 0.63
N ALA A 954 46.51 21.24 0.62
CA ALA A 954 46.87 22.53 1.20
C ALA A 954 46.38 23.68 0.32
#